data_AF-A0A1G2ULG4-F1
#
_entry.id   AF-A0A1G2ULG4-F1
#
_cell.length_a   1.000
_cell.length_b   1.000
_cell.length_c   1.000
_cell.angle_alpha   90.00
_cell.angle_beta   90.00
_cell.angle_gamma   90.00
#
_symmetry.space_group_name_H-M   'P 1'
#
loop_
_entity.id
_entity.type
_entity.pdbx_description
1 polymer ?
#
loop_
_entity_poly.entity_id
_entity_poly.type
_entity_poly.pdbx_seq_one_letter_code
_entity_poly.pdbx_strand_id
1 'polypeptide(L)'
;MRKLILPIFLTVFLPSFVFAADVTISGAITSDTTWSPLVDGVYIIDSSFSVSPGVTLTIEPGTIIKARTTAMGGPSIYGTLLAQGTSELPIYFTSIWDDSIGGDTDGGGPSVSTPGEWQGLYFKEGSLGELDHVVVRYSGYGGYGYGDFVGIENDGGTLDIKNSNIHDNYRIISDGAGGVAPAGTGIYNKRGTFSISDSIIDHQATGIYIISGTSTIARNIIRNHFGTGFGANGEGPLTLVDNIFSGNRGAGSLDIAKPFVHSGNTSSDLTNRGFVMTGIARDGMVLESMDLPILVLGSITVEAGKTMTIAPGTILKFGGWPWFGSMDIRGTLIAHGTTKDKIYLTSIYDDSVGGDTNGDGDATTPAPRNWNAVYLENGSVTDFDNVVLRYSGYNFNGEYLPGVAAAIYHRGAEFSVSNSIFEHNWVTAIYQDAGTTVIDHSEFMDQPYGVWSRGGNITISQSSIHDNAAVAIYNESGQTIDARNNWWGSADGPQDTSTSTPTGTGDRVSWNVLYDPWLTSDPLLIPTRNPVIIVPGIMGSAYKNGVLVIDPILHTYDDLIATLIANGYENDFDLFTFPYEWRDSNVFSANLLDDKIEEVKAICDCGKVDIVAHSMGGLVARSYIQSGDYDGDVDQLVFLGTPHKGAPTDYLQWEAGKFPNTFFDILIELFFEVESLRNGYLTIFNYIHNRPILSVQELLPTFDYLKDDDTGAIRTYPNNYPQNYFLESLNNNISNLLNSGVEITNIVGNSGSNTIEKIRVVPSTHSGLWEHGEPDGFYTVFGDKGLERGIGDNTVTIFGATLNSSIINQEISDNHQRIPTVAEAKIFNILTGKTASTTFDNDYGVDKKILLIQLLSPVDFMITAPNEKKIGKNFQTGEEYNQIQDAFYSGYQTDNEYITILNPLDGKYKIEVQGTDNGGQYGILTSYVSDGFATTTETVGITEPDQITNLEVQIDNINPQNITTQKEITLEVLTNDINGAYNLGWIKDRTTRDYLLKKVHDIIKYDSRGGITKVDRKLAKLVLVDLSNFLKKKNITIEAYNLLKTDLEWLINH
;
A
#
# COMPACT_ATOMS: atom_id res chain seq x y z
N MET A 1 -33.12 -23.87 -8.82
CA MET A 1 -32.37 -25.08 -9.30
C MET A 1 -30.89 -24.74 -9.33
N ARG A 2 -30.06 -25.25 -8.41
CA ARG A 2 -28.58 -25.20 -8.50
C ARG A 2 -28.01 -26.53 -7.97
N LYS A 3 -26.98 -27.07 -8.63
CA LYS A 3 -26.28 -28.35 -8.34
C LYS A 3 -24.88 -28.06 -7.75
N LEU A 4 -24.44 -28.92 -6.83
CA LEU A 4 -23.11 -28.96 -6.18
C LEU A 4 -22.16 -30.00 -6.83
N ILE A 5 -20.83 -29.85 -6.64
CA ILE A 5 -19.75 -30.82 -6.93
C ILE A 5 -18.81 -30.93 -5.69
N LEU A 6 -18.16 -32.08 -5.46
CA LEU A 6 -17.28 -32.41 -4.31
C LEU A 6 -15.88 -33.00 -4.74
N PRO A 7 -14.79 -32.94 -3.93
CA PRO A 7 -13.43 -33.46 -4.26
C PRO A 7 -12.85 -34.62 -3.37
N ILE A 8 -11.61 -35.09 -3.64
CA ILE A 8 -10.90 -36.35 -3.20
C ILE A 8 -9.53 -36.08 -2.45
N PHE A 9 -8.99 -37.04 -1.64
CA PHE A 9 -7.77 -36.98 -0.74
C PHE A 9 -6.60 -38.00 -1.04
N LEU A 10 -5.38 -37.85 -0.43
CA LEU A 10 -4.07 -38.59 -0.62
C LEU A 10 -3.26 -38.92 0.70
N THR A 11 -2.23 -39.83 0.72
CA THR A 11 -1.45 -40.41 1.93
C THR A 11 0.11 -40.71 1.75
N VAL A 12 0.93 -40.97 2.84
CA VAL A 12 2.47 -40.99 3.00
C VAL A 12 3.16 -42.33 3.55
N PHE A 13 4.52 -42.57 3.46
CA PHE A 13 5.38 -43.80 3.77
C PHE A 13 6.71 -43.64 4.65
N LEU A 14 7.40 -44.74 5.12
CA LEU A 14 8.63 -44.88 6.02
C LEU A 14 9.90 -45.63 5.39
N PRO A 15 11.19 -45.43 5.82
CA PRO A 15 12.44 -46.01 5.20
C PRO A 15 13.09 -47.30 5.84
N SER A 16 14.14 -47.89 5.21
CA SER A 16 14.80 -49.22 5.49
C SER A 16 16.35 -49.16 5.75
N PHE A 17 16.98 -50.12 6.46
CA PHE A 17 18.44 -50.18 6.78
C PHE A 17 19.22 -51.35 6.11
N VAL A 18 20.55 -51.21 5.88
CA VAL A 18 21.45 -52.23 5.27
C VAL A 18 22.63 -52.59 6.21
N PHE A 19 22.95 -53.88 6.36
CA PHE A 19 24.14 -54.36 7.11
C PHE A 19 25.35 -54.57 6.16
N ALA A 20 26.41 -53.74 6.29
CA ALA A 20 27.69 -53.93 5.58
C ALA A 20 28.86 -53.20 6.28
N ALA A 21 30.09 -53.71 6.13
CA ALA A 21 31.33 -53.01 6.51
C ALA A 21 31.64 -51.85 5.54
N ASP A 22 32.72 -51.10 5.78
CA ASP A 22 33.13 -49.96 4.94
C ASP A 22 33.11 -50.26 3.43
N VAL A 23 32.56 -49.33 2.66
CA VAL A 23 32.42 -49.45 1.20
C VAL A 23 33.32 -48.43 0.52
N THR A 24 34.42 -48.90 -0.07
CA THR A 24 35.28 -48.06 -0.89
C THR A 24 34.65 -47.79 -2.25
N ILE A 25 34.53 -46.52 -2.60
CA ILE A 25 34.02 -46.04 -3.88
C ILE A 25 35.19 -45.62 -4.76
N SER A 26 35.23 -46.17 -5.97
CA SER A 26 36.22 -45.84 -6.99
C SER A 26 35.59 -45.66 -8.36
N GLY A 27 35.80 -44.51 -8.99
CA GLY A 27 35.36 -44.22 -10.35
C GLY A 27 34.00 -43.52 -10.44
N ALA A 28 33.45 -43.51 -11.66
CA ALA A 28 32.20 -42.85 -11.97
C ALA A 28 30.99 -43.74 -11.63
N ILE A 29 29.94 -43.16 -11.06
CA ILE A 29 28.60 -43.74 -11.01
C ILE A 29 27.95 -43.52 -12.38
N THR A 30 27.62 -44.62 -13.07
CA THR A 30 27.12 -44.62 -14.46
C THR A 30 25.66 -45.06 -14.59
N SER A 31 25.00 -45.41 -13.48
CA SER A 31 23.58 -45.76 -13.42
C SER A 31 23.02 -45.30 -12.07
N ASP A 32 21.70 -45.06 -12.01
CA ASP A 32 21.06 -44.62 -10.78
C ASP A 32 21.43 -45.52 -9.60
N THR A 33 21.87 -44.90 -8.51
CA THR A 33 22.47 -45.59 -7.36
C THR A 33 21.97 -44.97 -6.07
N THR A 34 21.67 -45.82 -5.09
CA THR A 34 21.30 -45.39 -3.73
C THR A 34 22.38 -45.82 -2.75
N TRP A 35 22.81 -44.89 -1.89
CA TRP A 35 23.64 -45.14 -0.72
C TRP A 35 22.77 -45.05 0.52
N SER A 36 22.70 -46.15 1.26
CA SER A 36 21.94 -46.30 2.50
C SER A 36 22.88 -46.26 3.70
N PRO A 37 22.42 -45.85 4.90
CA PRO A 37 23.24 -45.90 6.09
C PRO A 37 23.73 -47.34 6.34
N LEU A 38 25.04 -47.47 6.58
CA LEU A 38 25.68 -48.74 6.87
C LEU A 38 25.73 -48.94 8.40
N VAL A 39 25.32 -50.12 8.87
CA VAL A 39 25.52 -50.51 10.26
C VAL A 39 27.01 -50.81 10.48
N ASP A 40 27.69 -50.02 11.32
CA ASP A 40 29.11 -50.14 11.66
C ASP A 40 30.09 -49.92 10.47
N GLY A 41 29.71 -49.12 9.47
CA GLY A 41 30.59 -48.79 8.33
C GLY A 41 30.34 -47.42 7.72
N VAL A 42 31.24 -47.00 6.83
CA VAL A 42 31.17 -45.73 6.08
C VAL A 42 31.44 -45.93 4.58
N TYR A 43 31.02 -44.96 3.76
CA TYR A 43 31.45 -44.88 2.36
C TYR A 43 32.77 -44.13 2.26
N ILE A 44 33.77 -44.69 1.57
CA ILE A 44 35.11 -44.10 1.45
C ILE A 44 35.40 -43.71 0.00
N ILE A 45 35.59 -42.43 -0.26
CA ILE A 45 36.08 -41.92 -1.54
C ILE A 45 37.62 -41.89 -1.51
N ASP A 46 38.22 -42.95 -2.05
CA ASP A 46 39.68 -43.17 -2.02
C ASP A 46 40.39 -42.88 -3.36
N SER A 47 39.62 -42.56 -4.41
CA SER A 47 40.12 -42.24 -5.75
C SER A 47 39.18 -41.27 -6.48
N SER A 48 39.36 -41.06 -7.80
CA SER A 48 38.46 -40.22 -8.58
C SER A 48 37.01 -40.66 -8.41
N PHE A 49 36.11 -39.73 -8.08
CA PHE A 49 34.68 -39.98 -7.94
C PHE A 49 33.90 -38.99 -8.80
N SER A 50 32.93 -39.51 -9.54
CA SER A 50 31.98 -38.65 -10.24
C SER A 50 30.59 -39.27 -10.36
N VAL A 51 29.57 -38.42 -10.47
CA VAL A 51 28.22 -38.81 -10.90
C VAL A 51 28.06 -38.41 -12.35
N SER A 52 27.85 -39.37 -13.24
CA SER A 52 27.80 -39.13 -14.70
C SER A 52 26.58 -38.30 -15.10
N PRO A 53 26.61 -37.58 -16.24
CA PRO A 53 25.44 -36.86 -16.74
C PRO A 53 24.21 -37.77 -16.89
N GLY A 54 23.04 -37.29 -16.44
CA GLY A 54 21.78 -38.04 -16.50
C GLY A 54 21.63 -39.18 -15.49
N VAL A 55 22.58 -39.35 -14.57
CA VAL A 55 22.56 -40.36 -13.50
C VAL A 55 22.23 -39.70 -12.17
N THR A 56 21.43 -40.37 -11.34
CA THR A 56 21.10 -39.94 -9.97
C THR A 56 21.84 -40.76 -8.94
N LEU A 57 22.58 -40.08 -8.05
CA LEU A 57 23.02 -40.64 -6.77
C LEU A 57 22.08 -40.14 -5.66
N THR A 58 21.36 -41.07 -5.04
CA THR A 58 20.55 -40.81 -3.84
C THR A 58 21.32 -41.26 -2.59
N ILE A 59 21.42 -40.41 -1.58
CA ILE A 59 22.03 -40.70 -0.29
C ILE A 59 20.94 -40.58 0.78
N GLU A 60 20.67 -41.67 1.49
CA GLU A 60 19.64 -41.76 2.52
C GLU A 60 20.13 -41.21 3.89
N PRO A 61 19.20 -40.81 4.79
CA PRO A 61 19.54 -40.29 6.11
C PRO A 61 20.51 -41.16 6.91
N GLY A 62 21.43 -40.51 7.63
CA GLY A 62 22.42 -41.16 8.50
C GLY A 62 23.63 -41.75 7.76
N THR A 63 23.72 -41.57 6.45
CA THR A 63 24.87 -42.05 5.67
C THR A 63 26.12 -41.21 5.94
N ILE A 64 27.25 -41.87 6.18
CA ILE A 64 28.55 -41.23 6.41
C ILE A 64 29.47 -41.48 5.21
N ILE A 65 30.00 -40.40 4.64
CA ILE A 65 30.92 -40.39 3.51
C ILE A 65 32.23 -39.73 3.95
N LYS A 66 33.34 -40.47 3.83
CA LYS A 66 34.68 -39.99 4.12
C LYS A 66 35.53 -39.93 2.86
N ALA A 67 36.35 -38.90 2.72
CA ALA A 67 37.19 -38.69 1.54
C ALA A 67 38.64 -38.39 1.94
N ARG A 68 39.58 -38.81 1.09
CA ARG A 68 40.97 -38.33 1.15
C ARG A 68 41.29 -37.44 -0.03
N THR A 69 42.39 -36.70 0.06
CA THR A 69 42.94 -35.99 -1.09
C THR A 69 43.27 -36.96 -2.24
N THR A 70 42.73 -36.70 -3.42
CA THR A 70 42.97 -37.48 -4.64
C THR A 70 43.84 -36.74 -5.66
N ALA A 71 44.50 -37.46 -6.57
CA ALA A 71 45.31 -36.83 -7.62
C ALA A 71 44.48 -36.21 -8.77
N MET A 72 43.16 -36.46 -8.84
CA MET A 72 42.32 -36.20 -10.03
C MET A 72 41.19 -35.17 -9.81
N GLY A 73 41.28 -34.34 -8.76
CA GLY A 73 40.21 -33.41 -8.38
C GLY A 73 39.18 -34.07 -7.46
N GLY A 74 38.49 -33.26 -6.64
CA GLY A 74 37.54 -33.77 -5.65
C GLY A 74 36.28 -34.37 -6.28
N PRO A 75 35.36 -34.88 -5.44
CA PRO A 75 34.05 -35.36 -5.85
C PRO A 75 33.34 -34.44 -6.87
N SER A 76 33.15 -34.93 -8.11
CA SER A 76 32.64 -34.12 -9.21
C SER A 76 31.27 -34.60 -9.69
N ILE A 77 30.24 -33.76 -9.58
CA ILE A 77 28.86 -34.08 -9.90
C ILE A 77 28.54 -33.48 -11.27
N TYR A 78 28.29 -34.35 -12.27
CA TYR A 78 27.77 -33.96 -13.59
C TYR A 78 26.30 -34.35 -13.78
N GLY A 79 25.79 -35.30 -12.99
CA GLY A 79 24.39 -35.70 -12.94
C GLY A 79 23.64 -35.09 -11.77
N THR A 80 22.84 -35.90 -11.09
CA THR A 80 22.04 -35.51 -9.92
C THR A 80 22.62 -36.10 -8.64
N LEU A 81 22.80 -35.28 -7.60
CA LEU A 81 23.08 -35.72 -6.23
C LEU A 81 21.90 -35.32 -5.32
N LEU A 82 21.17 -36.31 -4.82
CA LEU A 82 20.10 -36.13 -3.83
C LEU A 82 20.59 -36.64 -2.47
N ALA A 83 21.00 -35.75 -1.58
CA ALA A 83 21.40 -36.08 -0.21
C ALA A 83 20.38 -35.49 0.76
N GLN A 84 19.42 -36.30 1.18
CA GLN A 84 18.27 -35.86 1.99
C GLN A 84 18.32 -36.52 3.37
N GLY A 85 19.07 -35.91 4.29
CA GLY A 85 19.18 -36.33 5.69
C GLY A 85 18.02 -35.85 6.56
N THR A 86 18.14 -36.10 7.87
CA THR A 86 17.23 -35.53 8.89
C THR A 86 18.04 -34.93 10.05
N SER A 87 17.40 -34.14 10.91
CA SER A 87 18.05 -33.57 12.11
C SER A 87 18.56 -34.63 13.09
N GLU A 88 17.91 -35.79 13.15
CA GLU A 88 18.35 -36.92 13.96
C GLU A 88 19.43 -37.77 13.27
N LEU A 89 19.39 -37.83 11.93
CA LEU A 89 20.27 -38.65 11.10
C LEU A 89 20.84 -37.82 9.93
N PRO A 90 21.76 -36.87 10.22
CA PRO A 90 22.38 -36.07 9.17
C PRO A 90 23.31 -36.91 8.29
N ILE A 91 23.55 -36.43 7.07
CA ILE A 91 24.51 -37.03 6.13
C ILE A 91 25.85 -36.30 6.28
N TYR A 92 26.95 -37.05 6.41
CA TYR A 92 28.28 -36.46 6.58
C TYR A 92 29.14 -36.61 5.33
N PHE A 93 29.74 -35.51 4.88
CA PHE A 93 30.92 -35.50 4.01
C PHE A 93 32.11 -34.93 4.79
N THR A 94 33.08 -35.79 5.07
CA THR A 94 34.22 -35.41 5.91
C THR A 94 35.53 -36.05 5.45
N SER A 95 36.61 -35.69 6.12
CA SER A 95 37.93 -36.28 5.92
C SER A 95 37.97 -37.75 6.36
N ILE A 96 38.81 -38.56 5.72
CA ILE A 96 39.10 -39.92 6.18
C ILE A 96 39.72 -39.95 7.59
N TRP A 97 40.34 -38.85 8.01
CA TRP A 97 41.00 -38.69 9.32
C TRP A 97 40.06 -38.16 10.41
N ASP A 98 38.76 -38.09 10.13
CA ASP A 98 37.77 -37.59 11.08
C ASP A 98 37.16 -38.75 11.88
N ASP A 99 37.80 -39.11 12.99
CA ASP A 99 37.34 -40.21 13.84
C ASP A 99 36.10 -39.86 14.68
N SER A 100 35.75 -38.57 14.77
CA SER A 100 34.62 -38.12 15.57
C SER A 100 33.27 -38.56 15.00
N ILE A 101 33.24 -38.98 13.73
CA ILE A 101 32.06 -39.52 13.03
C ILE A 101 32.44 -40.81 12.34
N GLY A 102 31.67 -41.88 12.54
CA GLY A 102 31.92 -43.18 11.90
C GLY A 102 33.16 -43.94 12.39
N GLY A 103 33.90 -43.42 13.37
CA GLY A 103 35.07 -44.09 13.98
C GLY A 103 36.34 -44.05 13.12
N ASP A 104 37.38 -44.74 13.60
CA ASP A 104 38.70 -44.88 12.95
C ASP A 104 38.57 -45.68 11.65
N THR A 105 38.59 -44.96 10.52
CA THR A 105 38.35 -45.52 9.17
C THR A 105 39.65 -45.87 8.45
N ASP A 106 40.77 -45.25 8.81
CA ASP A 106 42.08 -45.49 8.19
C ASP A 106 42.94 -46.50 8.95
N GLY A 107 42.54 -46.89 10.16
CA GLY A 107 43.24 -47.83 11.04
C GLY A 107 44.48 -47.23 11.70
N GLY A 108 44.56 -45.89 11.76
CA GLY A 108 45.70 -45.12 12.27
C GLY A 108 45.71 -44.94 13.79
N GLY A 109 44.62 -45.29 14.47
CA GLY A 109 44.36 -44.90 15.86
C GLY A 109 43.74 -43.49 15.96
N PRO A 110 43.31 -43.05 17.17
CA PRO A 110 42.53 -41.83 17.34
C PRO A 110 43.19 -40.58 16.73
N SER A 111 42.48 -39.92 15.82
CA SER A 111 42.91 -38.74 15.08
C SER A 111 41.86 -37.62 15.17
N VAL A 112 42.32 -36.37 14.99
CA VAL A 112 41.47 -35.18 14.91
C VAL A 112 41.81 -34.50 13.59
N SER A 113 40.85 -34.47 12.67
CA SER A 113 41.01 -33.82 11.37
C SER A 113 41.32 -32.34 11.45
N THR A 114 42.01 -31.85 10.43
CA THR A 114 42.32 -30.45 10.18
C THR A 114 41.73 -29.96 8.86
N PRO A 115 41.42 -28.65 8.73
CA PRO A 115 40.96 -28.06 7.47
C PRO A 115 41.93 -28.33 6.31
N GLY A 116 41.37 -28.61 5.13
CA GLY A 116 42.14 -28.81 3.90
C GLY A 116 42.63 -30.24 3.66
N GLU A 117 42.03 -31.27 4.24
CA GLU A 117 42.47 -32.67 4.12
C GLU A 117 41.90 -33.41 2.89
N TRP A 118 40.87 -32.83 2.26
CA TRP A 118 40.30 -33.28 0.99
C TRP A 118 39.82 -32.07 0.16
N GLN A 119 39.42 -32.28 -1.10
CA GLN A 119 39.22 -31.16 -2.03
C GLN A 119 37.87 -30.43 -1.94
N GLY A 120 36.79 -31.08 -1.49
CA GLY A 120 35.44 -30.52 -1.48
C GLY A 120 34.51 -31.11 -2.55
N LEU A 121 33.27 -30.64 -2.62
CA LEU A 121 32.25 -31.07 -3.58
C LEU A 121 32.17 -30.11 -4.77
N TYR A 122 32.15 -30.64 -5.99
CA TYR A 122 32.15 -29.84 -7.22
C TYR A 122 30.94 -30.15 -8.10
N PHE A 123 29.97 -29.24 -8.13
CA PHE A 123 28.82 -29.30 -9.02
C PHE A 123 29.17 -28.66 -10.36
N LYS A 124 29.10 -29.43 -11.44
CA LYS A 124 29.49 -29.01 -12.78
C LYS A 124 28.28 -28.61 -13.62
N GLU A 125 28.56 -28.06 -14.79
CA GLU A 125 27.55 -27.54 -15.70
C GLU A 125 26.43 -28.56 -15.98
N GLY A 126 25.19 -28.17 -15.74
CA GLY A 126 24.00 -29.01 -15.92
C GLY A 126 23.70 -30.01 -14.81
N SER A 127 24.50 -30.05 -13.74
CA SER A 127 24.23 -30.90 -12.57
C SER A 127 23.08 -30.38 -11.71
N LEU A 128 22.46 -31.28 -10.95
CA LEU A 128 21.48 -30.98 -9.91
C LEU A 128 22.01 -31.46 -8.55
N GLY A 129 22.01 -30.59 -7.55
CA GLY A 129 22.37 -30.92 -6.16
C GLY A 129 21.27 -30.51 -5.21
N GLU A 130 20.78 -31.45 -4.40
CA GLU A 130 19.89 -31.18 -3.27
C GLU A 130 20.56 -31.71 -2.00
N LEU A 131 20.95 -30.81 -1.10
CA LEU A 131 21.61 -31.14 0.17
C LEU A 131 20.70 -30.68 1.33
N ASP A 132 20.07 -31.62 2.05
CA ASP A 132 19.22 -31.36 3.21
C ASP A 132 19.79 -32.08 4.44
N HIS A 133 20.02 -31.38 5.55
CA HIS A 133 20.68 -31.93 6.75
C HIS A 133 22.03 -32.59 6.46
N VAL A 134 22.86 -31.89 5.68
CA VAL A 134 24.21 -32.34 5.30
C VAL A 134 25.27 -31.59 6.11
N VAL A 135 26.31 -32.30 6.55
CA VAL A 135 27.50 -31.71 7.16
C VAL A 135 28.68 -31.86 6.20
N VAL A 136 29.31 -30.74 5.82
CA VAL A 136 30.53 -30.73 5.00
C VAL A 136 31.65 -30.07 5.79
N ARG A 137 32.73 -30.82 6.06
CA ARG A 137 33.85 -30.31 6.85
C ARG A 137 35.22 -30.84 6.46
N TYR A 138 36.25 -30.09 6.86
CA TYR A 138 37.68 -30.40 6.69
C TYR A 138 38.16 -30.51 5.24
N SER A 139 37.42 -29.95 4.28
CA SER A 139 37.89 -29.83 2.90
C SER A 139 38.72 -28.56 2.69
N GLY A 140 39.11 -28.27 1.45
CA GLY A 140 39.82 -27.03 1.08
C GLY A 140 41.26 -27.26 0.58
N TYR A 141 41.68 -28.49 0.27
CA TYR A 141 43.06 -28.75 -0.17
C TYR A 141 43.43 -27.98 -1.46
N GLY A 142 42.50 -27.82 -2.41
CA GLY A 142 42.76 -27.25 -3.74
C GLY A 142 43.58 -28.19 -4.63
N GLY A 143 43.06 -28.57 -5.80
CA GLY A 143 43.78 -29.46 -6.74
C GLY A 143 45.00 -28.78 -7.37
N TYR A 144 46.03 -29.56 -7.73
CA TYR A 144 47.25 -29.10 -8.42
C TYR A 144 46.92 -28.28 -9.69
N GLY A 145 46.82 -26.95 -9.54
CA GLY A 145 46.69 -25.99 -10.64
C GLY A 145 45.29 -25.68 -11.17
N TYR A 146 44.19 -26.08 -10.51
CA TYR A 146 42.83 -25.99 -11.09
C TYR A 146 41.65 -25.64 -10.16
N GLY A 147 41.84 -25.13 -8.94
CA GLY A 147 40.67 -24.73 -8.14
C GLY A 147 40.98 -23.88 -6.93
N ASP A 148 40.03 -23.02 -6.59
CA ASP A 148 39.97 -22.28 -5.33
C ASP A 148 39.89 -23.27 -4.16
N PHE A 149 40.43 -22.92 -2.99
CA PHE A 149 40.31 -23.73 -1.77
C PHE A 149 38.84 -23.68 -1.31
N VAL A 150 38.07 -24.75 -1.49
CA VAL A 150 36.60 -24.70 -1.33
C VAL A 150 36.00 -25.88 -0.54
N GLY A 151 34.90 -25.61 0.16
CA GLY A 151 33.96 -26.60 0.69
C GLY A 151 33.11 -27.21 -0.41
N ILE A 152 32.29 -26.35 -1.02
CA ILE A 152 31.37 -26.69 -2.09
C ILE A 152 31.54 -25.66 -3.20
N GLU A 153 31.70 -26.12 -4.44
CA GLU A 153 31.74 -25.27 -5.63
C GLU A 153 30.55 -25.58 -6.54
N ASN A 154 29.84 -24.54 -6.97
CA ASN A 154 28.88 -24.61 -8.06
C ASN A 154 29.43 -23.89 -9.30
N ASP A 155 29.65 -24.66 -10.36
CA ASP A 155 30.21 -24.23 -11.64
C ASP A 155 29.26 -24.59 -12.79
N GLY A 156 28.04 -24.04 -12.72
CA GLY A 156 27.01 -24.13 -13.75
C GLY A 156 25.90 -25.15 -13.47
N GLY A 157 25.81 -25.68 -12.25
CA GLY A 157 24.71 -26.54 -11.80
C GLY A 157 23.55 -25.75 -11.19
N THR A 158 22.53 -26.50 -10.78
CA THR A 158 21.47 -26.05 -9.86
C THR A 158 21.72 -26.71 -8.51
N LEU A 159 22.06 -25.91 -7.50
CA LEU A 159 22.44 -26.38 -6.17
C LEU A 159 21.52 -25.77 -5.11
N ASP A 160 20.79 -26.62 -4.40
CA ASP A 160 19.97 -26.25 -3.24
C ASP A 160 20.55 -26.90 -1.97
N ILE A 161 20.79 -26.08 -0.95
CA ILE A 161 21.30 -26.49 0.35
C ILE A 161 20.32 -26.02 1.43
N LYS A 162 19.95 -26.90 2.36
CA LYS A 162 19.09 -26.53 3.49
C LYS A 162 19.40 -27.32 4.76
N ASN A 163 19.09 -26.73 5.92
CA ASN A 163 19.26 -27.36 7.25
C ASN A 163 20.67 -27.95 7.49
N SER A 164 21.69 -27.40 6.86
CA SER A 164 23.01 -28.02 6.73
C SER A 164 24.09 -27.27 7.53
N ASN A 165 25.23 -27.92 7.77
CA ASN A 165 26.36 -27.32 8.48
C ASN A 165 27.64 -27.41 7.65
N ILE A 166 28.17 -26.26 7.24
CA ILE A 166 29.33 -26.13 6.36
C ILE A 166 30.44 -25.41 7.12
N HIS A 167 31.41 -26.16 7.63
CA HIS A 167 32.41 -25.59 8.53
C HIS A 167 33.83 -26.13 8.30
N ASP A 168 34.86 -25.35 8.65
CA ASP A 168 36.26 -25.80 8.62
C ASP A 168 36.75 -26.27 7.24
N ASN A 169 36.33 -25.60 6.15
CA ASN A 169 36.63 -25.96 4.76
C ASN A 169 37.60 -24.96 4.11
N TYR A 170 38.78 -24.78 4.71
CA TYR A 170 39.78 -23.82 4.26
C TYR A 170 41.19 -24.43 4.32
N ARG A 171 42.18 -23.70 3.81
CA ARG A 171 43.60 -24.08 3.88
C ARG A 171 44.43 -23.00 4.53
N ILE A 172 45.42 -23.38 5.33
CA ILE A 172 46.46 -22.47 5.80
C ILE A 172 47.56 -22.37 4.74
N ILE A 173 47.82 -21.16 4.24
CA ILE A 173 48.87 -20.84 3.25
C ILE A 173 49.85 -19.78 3.80
N SER A 174 51.00 -19.62 3.15
CA SER A 174 51.93 -18.53 3.47
C SER A 174 51.36 -17.17 3.06
N ASP A 175 51.50 -16.15 3.91
CA ASP A 175 51.07 -14.77 3.61
C ASP A 175 52.08 -13.97 2.75
N GLY A 176 53.20 -14.60 2.37
CA GLY A 176 54.28 -13.96 1.61
C GLY A 176 55.17 -13.01 2.43
N ALA A 177 54.80 -12.69 3.67
CA ALA A 177 55.54 -11.86 4.63
C ALA A 177 56.25 -12.67 5.73
N GLY A 178 56.19 -14.01 5.65
CA GLY A 178 56.79 -14.93 6.61
C GLY A 178 55.83 -15.43 7.69
N GLY A 179 54.54 -15.07 7.61
CA GLY A 179 53.46 -15.62 8.41
C GLY A 179 52.61 -16.62 7.62
N VAL A 180 51.49 -17.02 8.22
CA VAL A 180 50.49 -17.90 7.61
C VAL A 180 49.11 -17.27 7.70
N ALA A 181 48.29 -17.47 6.67
CA ALA A 181 46.93 -16.97 6.60
C ALA A 181 45.96 -18.08 6.13
N PRO A 182 44.73 -18.11 6.66
CA PRO A 182 43.67 -18.94 6.12
C PRO A 182 43.26 -18.41 4.75
N ALA A 183 43.08 -19.32 3.80
CA ALA A 183 42.62 -19.05 2.46
C ALA A 183 41.57 -20.09 2.05
N GLY A 184 40.54 -19.62 1.34
CA GLY A 184 39.47 -20.45 0.83
C GLY A 184 38.07 -19.98 1.19
N THR A 185 37.10 -20.61 0.57
CA THR A 185 35.68 -20.25 0.69
C THR A 185 34.89 -21.47 1.11
N GLY A 186 34.02 -21.34 2.11
CA GLY A 186 33.11 -22.42 2.48
C GLY A 186 32.25 -22.87 1.31
N ILE A 187 31.59 -21.92 0.66
CA ILE A 187 30.74 -22.17 -0.52
C ILE A 187 31.06 -21.17 -1.62
N TYR A 188 31.31 -21.66 -2.84
CA TYR A 188 31.69 -20.83 -3.97
C TYR A 188 30.79 -21.05 -5.17
N ASN A 189 29.97 -20.05 -5.49
CA ASN A 189 29.09 -20.06 -6.65
C ASN A 189 29.73 -19.27 -7.81
N LYS A 190 30.35 -19.98 -8.76
CA LYS A 190 30.96 -19.37 -9.95
C LYS A 190 29.88 -18.94 -10.95
N ARG A 191 28.91 -19.83 -11.21
CA ARG A 191 27.80 -19.67 -12.16
C ARG A 191 26.73 -20.73 -11.90
N GLY A 192 25.52 -20.53 -12.42
CA GLY A 192 24.38 -21.45 -12.24
C GLY A 192 23.33 -20.91 -11.27
N THR A 193 22.52 -21.79 -10.70
CA THR A 193 21.53 -21.44 -9.66
C THR A 193 22.00 -22.00 -8.32
N PHE A 194 22.00 -21.17 -7.29
CA PHE A 194 22.43 -21.52 -5.94
C PHE A 194 21.42 -21.04 -4.91
N SER A 195 20.95 -21.92 -4.04
CA SER A 195 20.20 -21.56 -2.84
C SER A 195 20.81 -22.21 -1.61
N ILE A 196 20.87 -21.46 -0.51
CA ILE A 196 21.17 -22.00 0.82
C ILE A 196 20.20 -21.44 1.86
N SER A 197 19.61 -22.32 2.67
CA SER A 197 18.72 -21.89 3.74
C SER A 197 18.81 -22.65 5.06
N ASP A 198 18.41 -22.03 6.16
CA ASP A 198 18.30 -22.68 7.48
C ASP A 198 19.59 -23.40 7.92
N SER A 199 20.74 -22.89 7.48
CA SER A 199 22.04 -23.56 7.60
C SER A 199 23.05 -22.76 8.43
N ILE A 200 24.11 -23.43 8.88
CA ILE A 200 25.23 -22.81 9.59
C ILE A 200 26.47 -22.86 8.69
N ILE A 201 27.10 -21.70 8.51
CA ILE A 201 28.37 -21.54 7.81
C ILE A 201 29.36 -20.94 8.82
N ASP A 202 30.41 -21.69 9.15
CA ASP A 202 31.28 -21.36 10.30
C ASP A 202 32.76 -21.61 9.97
N HIS A 203 33.66 -20.84 10.56
CA HIS A 203 35.12 -21.08 10.51
C HIS A 203 35.68 -21.32 9.09
N GLN A 204 35.67 -20.26 8.28
CA GLN A 204 36.21 -20.25 6.91
C GLN A 204 37.04 -18.98 6.71
N ALA A 205 37.86 -18.88 5.65
CA ALA A 205 38.48 -17.59 5.33
C ALA A 205 37.43 -16.59 4.82
N THR A 206 36.60 -17.02 3.86
CA THR A 206 35.34 -16.35 3.47
C THR A 206 34.20 -17.37 3.59
N GLY A 207 33.05 -16.97 4.12
CA GLY A 207 31.91 -17.88 4.25
C GLY A 207 31.36 -18.34 2.90
N ILE A 208 30.77 -17.41 2.17
CA ILE A 208 30.17 -17.64 0.84
C ILE A 208 30.74 -16.67 -0.18
N TYR A 209 31.08 -17.12 -1.38
CA TYR A 209 31.55 -16.23 -2.44
C TYR A 209 30.80 -16.47 -3.76
N ILE A 210 30.35 -15.39 -4.40
CA ILE A 210 29.49 -15.43 -5.59
C ILE A 210 30.13 -14.60 -6.70
N ILE A 211 30.24 -15.19 -7.90
CA ILE A 211 30.71 -14.48 -9.10
C ILE A 211 29.56 -14.27 -10.08
N SER A 212 28.76 -15.31 -10.33
CA SER A 212 27.63 -15.14 -11.23
C SER A 212 26.50 -16.13 -11.01
N GLY A 213 25.42 -15.94 -11.75
CA GLY A 213 24.21 -16.77 -11.64
C GLY A 213 23.21 -16.23 -10.63
N THR A 214 22.13 -16.97 -10.42
CA THR A 214 21.08 -16.61 -9.45
C THR A 214 21.42 -17.21 -8.10
N SER A 215 21.39 -16.40 -7.04
CA SER A 215 21.79 -16.83 -5.69
C SER A 215 20.81 -16.37 -4.61
N THR A 216 20.34 -17.28 -3.77
CA THR A 216 19.48 -17.00 -2.61
C THR A 216 20.12 -17.54 -1.33
N ILE A 217 20.31 -16.69 -0.33
CA ILE A 217 20.90 -17.04 0.97
C ILE A 217 19.89 -16.63 2.04
N ALA A 218 19.19 -17.58 2.67
CA ALA A 218 18.07 -17.28 3.58
C ALA A 218 18.14 -17.98 4.95
N ARG A 219 17.90 -17.28 6.07
CA ARG A 219 17.79 -17.88 7.42
C ARG A 219 19.05 -18.64 7.87
N ASN A 220 20.24 -18.17 7.50
CA ASN A 220 21.49 -18.82 7.87
C ASN A 220 22.20 -18.12 9.03
N ILE A 221 23.03 -18.87 9.76
CA ILE A 221 24.01 -18.31 10.70
C ILE A 221 25.38 -18.35 10.01
N ILE A 222 25.96 -17.19 9.72
CA ILE A 222 27.23 -17.03 9.00
C ILE A 222 28.24 -16.39 9.95
N ARG A 223 29.23 -17.16 10.43
CA ARG A 223 30.01 -16.72 11.59
C ARG A 223 31.48 -17.13 11.63
N ASN A 224 32.23 -16.40 12.44
CA ASN A 224 33.63 -16.64 12.79
C ASN A 224 34.55 -16.80 11.56
N HIS A 225 34.23 -16.12 10.46
CA HIS A 225 35.10 -16.11 9.29
C HIS A 225 36.25 -15.12 9.48
N PHE A 226 37.46 -15.51 9.05
CA PHE A 226 38.65 -14.66 9.17
C PHE A 226 38.54 -13.37 8.33
N GLY A 227 37.76 -13.42 7.24
CA GLY A 227 37.40 -12.32 6.37
C GLY A 227 35.92 -11.96 6.47
N THR A 228 35.24 -11.85 5.34
CA THR A 228 33.82 -11.50 5.31
C THR A 228 32.90 -12.72 5.41
N GLY A 229 31.67 -12.50 5.90
CA GLY A 229 30.61 -13.49 5.85
C GLY A 229 30.30 -13.93 4.42
N PHE A 230 30.16 -12.97 3.51
CA PHE A 230 30.14 -13.26 2.08
C PHE A 230 30.90 -12.23 1.23
N GLY A 231 31.19 -12.60 -0.01
CA GLY A 231 31.66 -11.70 -1.06
C GLY A 231 30.91 -11.95 -2.36
N ALA A 232 30.54 -10.89 -3.09
CA ALA A 232 29.79 -11.05 -4.32
C ALA A 232 30.22 -10.07 -5.41
N ASN A 233 30.74 -10.59 -6.51
CA ASN A 233 31.11 -9.82 -7.70
C ASN A 233 30.32 -10.32 -8.91
N GLY A 234 30.51 -9.68 -10.07
CA GLY A 234 29.98 -10.12 -11.36
C GLY A 234 28.44 -10.12 -11.50
N GLU A 235 27.95 -10.63 -12.64
CA GLU A 235 26.55 -10.54 -13.04
C GLU A 235 25.63 -11.55 -12.34
N GLY A 236 24.34 -11.26 -12.24
CA GLY A 236 23.32 -12.18 -11.73
C GLY A 236 22.79 -11.81 -10.34
N PRO A 237 21.49 -12.05 -10.10
CA PRO A 237 20.81 -11.55 -8.91
C PRO A 237 21.21 -12.31 -7.64
N LEU A 238 21.32 -11.56 -6.54
CA LEU A 238 21.60 -12.05 -5.20
C LEU A 238 20.49 -11.61 -4.24
N THR A 239 19.90 -12.56 -3.52
CA THR A 239 18.89 -12.31 -2.49
C THR A 239 19.39 -12.83 -1.13
N LEU A 240 19.44 -11.97 -0.11
CA LEU A 240 19.84 -12.30 1.26
C LEU A 240 18.71 -12.03 2.26
N VAL A 241 18.16 -13.06 2.89
CA VAL A 241 16.99 -12.89 3.78
C VAL A 241 17.26 -13.51 5.15
N ASP A 242 16.98 -12.81 6.25
CA ASP A 242 16.99 -13.35 7.62
C ASP A 242 18.32 -14.01 8.06
N ASN A 243 19.48 -13.56 7.56
CA ASN A 243 20.77 -14.14 7.95
C ASN A 243 21.37 -13.44 9.18
N ILE A 244 22.05 -14.20 10.02
CA ILE A 244 22.77 -13.70 11.19
C ILE A 244 24.28 -13.75 10.91
N PHE A 245 24.90 -12.58 10.78
CA PHE A 245 26.36 -12.43 10.67
C PHE A 245 26.96 -12.17 12.06
N SER A 246 27.93 -12.99 12.48
CA SER A 246 28.56 -12.79 13.80
C SER A 246 30.02 -13.21 13.86
N GLY A 247 30.87 -12.40 14.51
CA GLY A 247 32.29 -12.72 14.72
C GLY A 247 33.14 -12.79 13.45
N ASN A 248 32.60 -12.39 12.30
CA ASN A 248 33.37 -12.21 11.06
C ASN A 248 34.14 -10.89 11.12
N ARG A 249 35.11 -10.68 10.22
CA ARG A 249 35.73 -9.35 10.09
C ARG A 249 34.74 -8.30 9.56
N GLY A 250 33.77 -8.70 8.73
CA GLY A 250 32.65 -7.87 8.30
C GLY A 250 31.57 -8.71 7.59
N ALA A 251 30.36 -8.17 7.48
CA ALA A 251 29.20 -8.96 7.03
C ALA A 251 29.33 -9.38 5.56
N GLY A 252 29.55 -8.41 4.67
CA GLY A 252 29.71 -8.70 3.25
C GLY A 252 30.25 -7.54 2.42
N SER A 253 30.75 -7.89 1.24
CA SER A 253 31.23 -6.92 0.24
C SER A 253 30.77 -7.31 -1.16
N LEU A 254 30.32 -6.33 -1.93
CA LEU A 254 29.87 -6.53 -3.29
C LEU A 254 30.09 -5.32 -4.22
N ASP A 255 30.14 -5.59 -5.52
CA ASP A 255 30.04 -4.55 -6.56
C ASP A 255 28.62 -3.98 -6.56
N ILE A 256 28.51 -2.65 -6.58
CA ILE A 256 27.22 -1.97 -6.64
C ILE A 256 26.41 -2.33 -7.89
N ALA A 257 27.07 -2.72 -9.00
CA ALA A 257 26.37 -3.16 -10.21
C ALA A 257 25.56 -4.44 -10.02
N LYS A 258 25.83 -5.23 -8.95
CA LYS A 258 25.16 -6.51 -8.74
C LYS A 258 23.70 -6.29 -8.31
N PRO A 259 22.70 -6.88 -8.99
CA PRO A 259 21.33 -6.85 -8.51
C PRO A 259 21.25 -7.56 -7.16
N PHE A 260 20.96 -6.80 -6.11
CA PHE A 260 21.02 -7.26 -4.73
C PHE A 260 19.75 -6.85 -3.99
N VAL A 261 19.15 -7.81 -3.29
CA VAL A 261 17.96 -7.62 -2.45
C VAL A 261 18.26 -8.22 -1.09
N HIS A 262 18.00 -7.50 -0.01
CA HIS A 262 18.26 -7.99 1.34
C HIS A 262 17.22 -7.54 2.36
N SER A 263 16.84 -8.42 3.28
CA SER A 263 15.90 -8.11 4.37
C SER A 263 16.11 -9.02 5.60
N GLY A 264 15.80 -8.53 6.81
CA GLY A 264 15.87 -9.31 8.05
C GLY A 264 17.28 -9.75 8.51
N ASN A 265 18.35 -9.32 7.85
CA ASN A 265 19.71 -9.67 8.20
C ASN A 265 20.21 -8.87 9.43
N THR A 266 21.04 -9.50 10.26
CA THR A 266 21.65 -8.85 11.44
C THR A 266 23.16 -9.04 11.43
N SER A 267 23.92 -8.10 12.00
CA SER A 267 25.38 -8.23 12.11
C SER A 267 25.89 -7.81 13.48
N SER A 268 26.67 -8.69 14.11
CA SER A 268 27.50 -8.42 15.29
C SER A 268 28.98 -8.71 14.99
N ASP A 269 29.41 -8.40 13.76
CA ASP A 269 30.77 -8.62 13.29
C ASP A 269 31.78 -7.64 13.92
N LEU A 270 33.07 -7.94 13.76
CA LEU A 270 34.14 -7.19 14.41
C LEU A 270 34.27 -5.76 13.88
N THR A 271 34.06 -5.56 12.57
CA THR A 271 34.04 -4.26 11.89
C THR A 271 33.04 -4.34 10.73
N ASN A 272 32.71 -3.22 10.08
CA ASN A 272 31.87 -3.19 8.87
C ASN A 272 30.59 -4.02 9.03
N ARG A 273 29.77 -3.70 10.04
CA ARG A 273 28.51 -4.40 10.38
C ARG A 273 27.36 -4.10 9.40
N GLY A 274 27.70 -3.81 8.15
CA GLY A 274 26.78 -3.55 7.04
C GLY A 274 27.36 -4.10 5.74
N PHE A 275 26.71 -3.81 4.61
CA PHE A 275 27.14 -4.31 3.30
C PHE A 275 28.02 -3.29 2.59
N VAL A 276 29.29 -3.63 2.36
CA VAL A 276 30.22 -2.74 1.66
C VAL A 276 29.93 -2.76 0.17
N MET A 277 29.56 -1.61 -0.40
CA MET A 277 29.25 -1.45 -1.82
C MET A 277 30.08 -0.33 -2.45
N THR A 278 30.75 -0.63 -3.57
CA THR A 278 31.54 0.32 -4.35
C THR A 278 31.50 -0.06 -5.83
N GLY A 279 31.86 0.87 -6.73
CA GLY A 279 31.95 0.61 -8.16
C GLY A 279 31.04 1.50 -9.01
N ILE A 280 30.69 1.01 -10.19
CA ILE A 280 29.87 1.74 -11.17
C ILE A 280 28.45 1.20 -11.11
N ALA A 281 27.48 2.07 -10.83
CA ALA A 281 26.06 1.69 -10.79
C ALA A 281 25.58 1.25 -12.19
N ARG A 282 24.84 0.14 -12.23
CA ARG A 282 24.15 -0.29 -13.45
C ARG A 282 22.99 0.66 -13.77
N ASP A 283 22.54 0.64 -15.01
CA ASP A 283 21.37 1.42 -15.43
C ASP A 283 20.09 0.96 -14.71
N GLY A 284 19.24 1.91 -14.32
CA GLY A 284 18.00 1.64 -13.59
C GLY A 284 18.25 0.89 -12.27
N MET A 285 19.36 1.17 -11.60
CA MET A 285 19.64 0.60 -10.29
C MET A 285 18.74 1.24 -9.24
N VAL A 286 18.21 0.42 -8.33
CA VAL A 286 17.58 0.88 -7.08
C VAL A 286 18.46 0.39 -5.94
N LEU A 287 18.85 1.30 -5.06
CA LEU A 287 19.65 1.06 -3.87
C LEU A 287 18.73 1.17 -2.65
N GLU A 288 18.70 0.13 -1.83
CA GLU A 288 17.81 0.00 -0.68
C GLU A 288 18.60 -0.56 0.50
N SER A 289 18.25 -0.19 1.74
CA SER A 289 18.81 -0.82 2.94
C SER A 289 17.69 -1.18 3.90
N MET A 290 17.12 -2.39 3.76
CA MET A 290 15.96 -2.80 4.56
C MET A 290 16.31 -3.23 5.99
N ASP A 291 17.57 -3.58 6.27
CA ASP A 291 18.00 -4.15 7.55
C ASP A 291 19.34 -3.60 8.06
N LEU A 292 20.42 -3.77 7.31
CA LEU A 292 21.77 -3.34 7.60
C LEU A 292 22.16 -2.18 6.67
N PRO A 293 22.88 -1.17 7.17
CA PRO A 293 23.32 -0.05 6.35
C PRO A 293 24.24 -0.46 5.19
N ILE A 294 24.21 0.34 4.12
CA ILE A 294 25.15 0.24 3.02
C ILE A 294 26.39 1.07 3.37
N LEU A 295 27.56 0.43 3.31
CA LEU A 295 28.84 1.06 3.64
C LEU A 295 29.60 1.43 2.37
N VAL A 296 29.86 2.71 2.17
CA VAL A 296 30.61 3.24 1.03
C VAL A 296 32.03 3.60 1.48
N LEU A 297 32.92 2.60 1.40
CA LEU A 297 34.33 2.71 1.80
C LEU A 297 35.27 3.05 0.63
N GLY A 298 34.71 3.50 -0.48
CA GLY A 298 35.38 3.85 -1.73
C GLY A 298 34.54 4.86 -2.51
N SER A 299 34.32 4.64 -3.82
CA SER A 299 33.43 5.50 -4.59
C SER A 299 32.30 4.71 -5.24
N ILE A 300 31.14 5.34 -5.28
CA ILE A 300 30.04 4.98 -6.18
C ILE A 300 30.06 5.95 -7.36
N THR A 301 29.91 5.44 -8.58
CA THR A 301 29.82 6.26 -9.79
C THR A 301 28.55 5.96 -10.57
N VAL A 302 27.79 7.01 -10.91
CA VAL A 302 26.67 6.93 -11.85
C VAL A 302 27.14 7.53 -13.18
N GLU A 303 27.36 6.68 -14.20
CA GLU A 303 27.87 7.14 -15.50
C GLU A 303 26.83 7.95 -16.29
N ALA A 304 27.31 8.75 -17.26
CA ALA A 304 26.45 9.56 -18.11
C ALA A 304 25.42 8.71 -18.86
N GLY A 305 24.16 9.15 -18.85
CA GLY A 305 23.03 8.44 -19.44
C GLY A 305 22.54 7.22 -18.65
N LYS A 306 23.01 7.04 -17.40
CA LYS A 306 22.54 6.01 -16.46
C LYS A 306 21.76 6.62 -15.32
N THR A 307 20.77 5.88 -14.82
CA THR A 307 19.97 6.29 -13.66
C THR A 307 20.20 5.37 -12.47
N MET A 308 20.39 5.95 -11.28
CA MET A 308 20.37 5.27 -9.98
C MET A 308 19.32 5.92 -9.08
N THR A 309 18.52 5.10 -8.42
CA THR A 309 17.52 5.51 -7.42
C THR A 309 17.95 5.03 -6.04
N ILE A 310 17.76 5.84 -5.00
CA ILE A 310 17.89 5.46 -3.59
C ILE A 310 16.48 5.44 -3.01
N ALA A 311 16.04 4.28 -2.50
CA ALA A 311 14.69 4.10 -1.98
C ALA A 311 14.50 4.74 -0.59
N PRO A 312 13.25 5.00 -0.16
CA PRO A 312 12.95 5.46 1.20
C PRO A 312 13.60 4.60 2.29
N GLY A 313 13.99 5.24 3.39
CA GLY A 313 14.61 4.59 4.55
C GLY A 313 16.05 4.13 4.33
N THR A 314 16.63 4.35 3.15
CA THR A 314 17.98 3.87 2.85
C THR A 314 19.05 4.65 3.62
N ILE A 315 19.96 3.94 4.28
CA ILE A 315 21.08 4.46 5.06
C ILE A 315 22.40 4.16 4.32
N LEU A 316 23.04 5.20 3.79
CA LEU A 316 24.38 5.16 3.23
C LEU A 316 25.36 5.74 4.24
N LYS A 317 26.31 4.93 4.69
CA LYS A 317 27.39 5.36 5.57
C LYS A 317 28.73 5.37 4.85
N PHE A 318 29.38 6.52 4.88
CA PHE A 318 30.64 6.79 4.20
C PHE A 318 31.78 6.84 5.21
N GLY A 319 32.94 6.32 4.84
CA GLY A 319 34.12 6.42 5.69
C GLY A 319 35.28 5.56 5.26
N GLY A 320 36.29 5.46 6.13
CA GLY A 320 37.47 4.64 5.94
C GLY A 320 38.76 5.46 5.82
N TRP A 321 39.76 5.13 6.64
CA TRP A 321 41.14 5.50 6.34
C TRP A 321 41.84 4.27 5.76
N PRO A 322 42.55 4.37 4.62
CA PRO A 322 42.94 5.59 3.92
C PRO A 322 41.95 6.11 2.84
N TRP A 323 40.83 5.41 2.59
CA TRP A 323 39.91 5.71 1.48
C TRP A 323 38.61 6.38 1.97
N PHE A 324 38.48 7.68 1.76
CA PHE A 324 37.29 8.44 2.16
C PHE A 324 36.16 8.22 1.15
N GLY A 325 35.02 7.72 1.63
CA GLY A 325 33.82 7.47 0.83
C GLY A 325 33.36 8.68 0.00
N SER A 326 32.94 8.46 -1.25
CA SER A 326 32.39 9.49 -2.15
C SER A 326 31.34 8.96 -3.13
N MET A 327 30.58 9.89 -3.73
CA MET A 327 29.70 9.60 -4.88
C MET A 327 30.06 10.54 -6.03
N ASP A 328 30.19 10.01 -7.25
CA ASP A 328 30.46 10.75 -8.49
C ASP A 328 29.29 10.55 -9.47
N ILE A 329 28.49 11.60 -9.65
CA ILE A 329 27.25 11.58 -10.41
C ILE A 329 27.46 12.29 -11.75
N ARG A 330 27.49 11.50 -12.82
CA ARG A 330 27.58 11.95 -14.22
C ARG A 330 26.29 11.69 -15.01
N GLY A 331 25.40 10.88 -14.46
CA GLY A 331 24.08 10.54 -15.00
C GLY A 331 22.94 11.14 -14.15
N THR A 332 21.95 10.33 -13.81
CA THR A 332 20.79 10.72 -13.00
C THR A 332 20.78 10.01 -11.65
N LEU A 333 20.65 10.77 -10.56
CA LEU A 333 20.45 10.27 -9.20
C LEU A 333 19.08 10.72 -8.68
N ILE A 334 18.24 9.77 -8.26
CA ILE A 334 16.94 10.05 -7.64
C ILE A 334 17.00 9.53 -6.21
N ALA A 335 16.72 10.36 -5.20
CA ALA A 335 16.68 9.96 -3.81
C ALA A 335 15.43 10.55 -3.17
N HIS A 336 14.36 9.75 -3.08
CA HIS A 336 13.06 10.18 -2.54
C HIS A 336 12.76 9.35 -1.30
N GLY A 337 12.95 9.96 -0.13
CA GLY A 337 12.53 9.42 1.16
C GLY A 337 11.11 9.82 1.50
N THR A 338 10.70 9.47 2.73
CA THR A 338 9.49 10.02 3.35
C THR A 338 9.85 10.67 4.68
N THR A 339 8.90 11.35 5.30
CA THR A 339 9.04 11.93 6.64
C THR A 339 9.38 10.90 7.71
N LYS A 340 8.77 9.69 7.62
CA LYS A 340 9.04 8.53 8.49
C LYS A 340 10.35 7.82 8.11
N ASP A 341 10.53 7.58 6.82
CA ASP A 341 11.65 6.81 6.26
C ASP A 341 12.58 7.72 5.44
N LYS A 342 13.26 8.63 6.15
CA LYS A 342 14.25 9.52 5.55
C LYS A 342 15.43 8.74 4.99
N ILE A 343 16.02 9.26 3.92
CA ILE A 343 17.29 8.75 3.37
C ILE A 343 18.44 9.43 4.10
N TYR A 344 19.41 8.64 4.58
CA TYR A 344 20.57 9.17 5.30
C TYR A 344 21.87 8.99 4.53
N LEU A 345 22.59 10.10 4.31
CA LEU A 345 23.96 10.14 3.80
C LEU A 345 24.88 10.64 4.91
N THR A 346 25.52 9.72 5.62
CA THR A 346 26.24 10.03 6.87
C THR A 346 27.56 9.27 7.02
N SER A 347 28.23 9.41 8.17
CA SER A 347 29.50 8.77 8.47
C SER A 347 29.34 7.33 8.98
N ILE A 348 30.33 6.45 8.73
CA ILE A 348 30.43 5.15 9.41
C ILE A 348 30.57 5.24 10.95
N TYR A 349 30.94 6.43 11.45
CA TYR A 349 31.06 6.74 12.88
C TYR A 349 29.79 7.38 13.46
N ASP A 350 28.72 7.52 12.66
CA ASP A 350 27.45 8.07 13.11
C ASP A 350 26.54 6.95 13.64
N ASP A 351 26.64 6.65 14.92
CA ASP A 351 25.86 5.58 15.55
C ASP A 351 24.38 5.93 15.73
N SER A 352 24.04 7.22 15.64
CA SER A 352 22.66 7.69 15.83
C SER A 352 21.70 7.28 14.72
N VAL A 353 22.24 6.80 13.59
CA VAL A 353 21.48 6.30 12.44
C VAL A 353 22.02 4.94 12.07
N GLY A 354 21.21 3.88 12.01
CA GLY A 354 21.67 2.55 11.56
C GLY A 354 22.71 1.85 12.46
N GLY A 355 23.01 2.37 13.65
CA GLY A 355 23.84 1.72 14.69
C GLY A 355 25.36 1.73 14.42
N ASP A 356 26.09 1.06 15.33
CA ASP A 356 27.57 0.95 15.34
C ASP A 356 28.09 0.09 14.17
N THR A 357 28.30 0.72 13.02
CA THR A 357 28.72 0.04 11.79
C THR A 357 30.21 -0.24 11.69
N ASN A 358 31.04 0.52 12.41
CA ASN A 358 32.50 0.37 12.45
C ASN A 358 32.97 -0.57 13.57
N GLY A 359 32.11 -0.92 14.51
CA GLY A 359 32.30 -1.95 15.52
C GLY A 359 33.08 -1.53 16.75
N ASP A 360 33.22 -0.23 17.03
CA ASP A 360 33.99 0.29 18.15
C ASP A 360 33.13 0.68 19.38
N GLY A 361 31.82 0.46 19.32
CA GLY A 361 30.86 0.92 20.33
C GLY A 361 30.80 2.45 20.37
N ASP A 362 30.39 3.04 21.50
CA ASP A 362 30.29 4.51 21.65
C ASP A 362 31.66 5.23 21.74
N ALA A 363 32.74 4.60 21.26
CA ALA A 363 34.11 5.08 21.43
C ALA A 363 34.45 6.27 20.52
N THR A 364 33.76 6.42 19.38
CA THR A 364 33.96 7.54 18.46
C THR A 364 32.65 8.24 18.15
N THR A 365 32.66 9.57 18.14
CA THR A 365 31.51 10.40 17.73
C THR A 365 31.73 10.91 16.31
N PRO A 366 30.68 11.03 15.48
CA PRO A 366 30.84 11.54 14.15
C PRO A 366 31.28 13.02 14.19
N ALA A 367 32.08 13.41 13.20
CA ALA A 367 32.61 14.76 13.07
C ALA A 367 32.58 15.17 11.60
N PRO A 368 32.46 16.48 11.30
CA PRO A 368 32.65 16.95 9.94
C PRO A 368 33.99 16.46 9.36
N ARG A 369 34.04 16.23 8.04
CA ARG A 369 35.18 15.63 7.32
C ARG A 369 35.37 14.13 7.52
N ASN A 370 34.40 13.40 8.07
CA ASN A 370 34.54 11.95 8.18
C ASN A 370 34.47 11.23 6.82
N TRP A 371 33.87 11.89 5.82
CA TRP A 371 33.84 11.42 4.44
C TRP A 371 33.99 12.59 3.45
N ASN A 372 34.10 12.26 2.16
CA ASN A 372 34.50 13.23 1.16
C ASN A 372 33.35 14.17 0.75
N ALA A 373 32.59 13.80 -0.28
CA ALA A 373 31.48 14.59 -0.83
C ALA A 373 30.66 13.78 -1.84
N VAL A 374 29.52 14.36 -2.24
CA VAL A 374 28.80 14.02 -3.48
C VAL A 374 29.18 15.01 -4.57
N TYR A 375 29.68 14.50 -5.70
CA TYR A 375 30.07 15.29 -6.85
C TYR A 375 28.99 15.21 -7.92
N LEU A 376 28.40 16.35 -8.28
CA LEU A 376 27.42 16.47 -9.35
C LEU A 376 28.11 17.08 -10.57
N GLU A 377 28.41 16.24 -11.56
CA GLU A 377 29.17 16.62 -12.74
C GLU A 377 28.28 17.33 -13.78
N ASN A 378 28.91 18.05 -14.72
CA ASN A 378 28.20 18.82 -15.73
C ASN A 378 27.26 17.94 -16.58
N GLY A 379 25.99 18.34 -16.66
CA GLY A 379 24.93 17.62 -17.40
C GLY A 379 24.30 16.44 -16.65
N SER A 380 24.68 16.21 -15.39
CA SER A 380 23.97 15.27 -14.52
C SER A 380 22.65 15.85 -14.01
N VAL A 381 21.76 14.97 -13.53
CA VAL A 381 20.50 15.34 -12.87
C VAL A 381 20.50 14.70 -11.49
N THR A 382 20.13 15.43 -10.46
CA THR A 382 19.97 14.90 -9.10
C THR A 382 18.72 15.47 -8.45
N ASP A 383 17.95 14.62 -7.80
CA ASP A 383 16.70 15.00 -7.15
C ASP A 383 16.64 14.39 -5.76
N PHE A 384 16.69 15.23 -4.73
CA PHE A 384 16.65 14.87 -3.32
C PHE A 384 15.32 15.28 -2.71
N ASP A 385 14.59 14.34 -2.14
CA ASP A 385 13.40 14.58 -1.34
C ASP A 385 13.50 13.78 -0.02
N ASN A 386 13.27 14.41 1.14
CA ASN A 386 13.42 13.76 2.46
C ASN A 386 14.81 13.11 2.69
N VAL A 387 15.87 13.82 2.30
CA VAL A 387 17.27 13.39 2.46
C VAL A 387 17.93 14.13 3.61
N VAL A 388 18.66 13.43 4.48
CA VAL A 388 19.53 14.00 5.52
C VAL A 388 21.00 13.79 5.13
N LEU A 389 21.75 14.87 4.94
CA LEU A 389 23.17 14.83 4.59
C LEU A 389 24.03 15.53 5.64
N ARG A 390 24.94 14.76 6.26
CA ARG A 390 25.78 15.27 7.35
C ARG A 390 27.19 14.69 7.45
N TYR A 391 28.05 15.39 8.20
CA TYR A 391 29.43 15.01 8.55
C TYR A 391 30.43 14.86 7.39
N SER A 392 30.14 15.51 6.25
CA SER A 392 30.98 15.46 5.03
C SER A 392 32.06 16.55 4.99
N GLY A 393 32.81 16.63 3.89
CA GLY A 393 33.65 17.79 3.55
C GLY A 393 35.16 17.61 3.74
N TYR A 394 35.71 16.38 3.66
CA TYR A 394 37.15 16.15 3.90
C TYR A 394 38.10 16.78 2.86
N ASN A 395 37.70 16.84 1.57
CA ASN A 395 38.51 17.30 0.42
C ASN A 395 39.91 16.66 0.37
N PHE A 396 39.99 15.36 0.04
CA PHE A 396 41.21 14.54 0.11
C PHE A 396 42.35 15.01 -0.81
N ASN A 397 42.04 15.61 -1.96
CA ASN A 397 43.04 15.81 -3.01
C ASN A 397 43.42 17.26 -3.29
N GLY A 398 42.59 18.27 -2.98
CA GLY A 398 42.81 19.61 -3.56
C GLY A 398 42.95 19.62 -5.09
N GLU A 399 42.67 18.49 -5.77
CA GLU A 399 42.97 18.25 -7.19
C GLU A 399 42.03 19.01 -8.11
N TYR A 400 40.89 19.48 -7.58
CA TYR A 400 39.86 20.11 -8.39
C TYR A 400 39.70 21.61 -8.10
N LEU A 401 39.68 22.02 -6.82
CA LEU A 401 39.73 23.44 -6.41
C LEU A 401 40.40 23.58 -5.02
N PRO A 402 41.57 24.23 -4.91
CA PRO A 402 42.20 24.50 -3.62
C PRO A 402 41.33 25.45 -2.78
N GLY A 403 40.87 25.01 -1.61
CA GLY A 403 40.39 25.90 -0.55
C GLY A 403 38.90 25.92 -0.22
N VAL A 404 38.04 25.14 -0.92
CA VAL A 404 36.60 25.04 -0.56
C VAL A 404 36.24 23.59 -0.26
N ALA A 405 35.68 23.33 0.93
CA ALA A 405 35.16 22.03 1.36
C ALA A 405 33.63 22.06 1.31
N ALA A 406 32.99 21.06 0.71
CA ALA A 406 31.54 21.02 0.60
C ALA A 406 30.97 19.59 0.72
N ALA A 407 29.71 19.49 1.14
CA ALA A 407 28.91 18.27 1.06
C ALA A 407 28.58 17.91 -0.38
N ILE A 408 28.03 18.89 -1.12
CA ILE A 408 27.70 18.79 -2.53
C ILE A 408 28.62 19.71 -3.33
N TYR A 409 29.35 19.14 -4.29
CA TYR A 409 30.06 19.90 -5.33
C TYR A 409 29.26 19.87 -6.63
N HIS A 410 28.61 20.98 -6.94
CA HIS A 410 27.73 21.12 -8.09
C HIS A 410 28.42 21.85 -9.25
N ARG A 411 28.83 21.11 -10.29
CA ARG A 411 29.70 21.60 -11.40
C ARG A 411 28.95 21.91 -12.70
N GLY A 412 27.62 21.87 -12.70
CA GLY A 412 26.79 22.08 -13.89
C GLY A 412 25.64 21.11 -14.03
N ALA A 413 25.11 20.58 -12.93
CA ALA A 413 23.97 19.66 -12.94
C ALA A 413 22.63 20.42 -12.93
N GLU A 414 21.54 19.68 -13.08
CA GLU A 414 20.21 20.07 -12.59
C GLU A 414 20.00 19.40 -11.22
N PHE A 415 19.84 20.19 -10.16
CA PHE A 415 19.72 19.69 -8.79
C PHE A 415 18.44 20.22 -8.12
N SER A 416 17.57 19.32 -7.66
CA SER A 416 16.41 19.66 -6.84
C SER A 416 16.56 19.09 -5.43
N VAL A 417 16.09 19.85 -4.46
CA VAL A 417 16.09 19.51 -3.03
C VAL A 417 14.73 19.90 -2.45
N SER A 418 14.00 18.94 -1.90
CA SER A 418 12.76 19.16 -1.14
C SER A 418 12.77 18.42 0.20
N ASN A 419 12.10 18.95 1.22
CA ASN A 419 11.90 18.26 2.52
C ASN A 419 13.20 17.71 3.16
N SER A 420 14.35 18.28 2.83
CA SER A 420 15.66 17.69 3.11
C SER A 420 16.45 18.51 4.13
N ILE A 421 17.37 17.86 4.84
CA ILE A 421 18.16 18.46 5.93
C ILE A 421 19.65 18.39 5.58
N PHE A 422 20.31 19.54 5.62
CA PHE A 422 21.77 19.65 5.51
C PHE A 422 22.34 20.22 6.79
N GLU A 423 23.08 19.39 7.54
CA GLU A 423 23.60 19.73 8.86
C GLU A 423 25.04 19.24 9.10
N HIS A 424 25.75 19.90 10.01
CA HIS A 424 27.07 19.47 10.51
C HIS A 424 28.12 19.17 9.43
N ASN A 425 28.04 19.88 8.30
CA ASN A 425 29.01 19.79 7.22
C ASN A 425 30.17 20.77 7.45
N TRP A 426 31.40 20.41 7.05
CA TRP A 426 32.60 21.14 7.50
C TRP A 426 32.63 22.62 7.15
N VAL A 427 32.30 23.01 5.91
CA VAL A 427 32.36 24.40 5.45
C VAL A 427 31.11 24.81 4.71
N THR A 428 30.72 24.08 3.67
CA THR A 428 29.56 24.41 2.85
C THR A 428 28.64 23.21 2.66
N ALA A 429 27.32 23.38 2.75
CA ALA A 429 26.40 22.32 2.35
C ALA A 429 26.40 22.17 0.81
N ILE A 430 26.04 23.23 0.07
CA ILE A 430 26.04 23.20 -1.40
C ILE A 430 27.01 24.23 -1.97
N TYR A 431 28.04 23.77 -2.67
CA TYR A 431 28.93 24.62 -3.47
C TYR A 431 28.62 24.48 -4.96
N GLN A 432 28.20 25.57 -5.61
CA GLN A 432 27.76 25.58 -7.00
C GLN A 432 28.64 26.47 -7.89
N ASP A 433 29.27 25.86 -8.91
CA ASP A 433 30.05 26.56 -9.95
C ASP A 433 29.23 26.90 -11.21
N ALA A 434 28.25 26.07 -11.56
CA ALA A 434 27.38 26.23 -12.75
C ALA A 434 26.10 25.37 -12.61
N GLY A 435 25.17 25.47 -13.56
CA GLY A 435 23.94 24.66 -13.63
C GLY A 435 22.74 25.29 -12.91
N THR A 436 21.80 24.49 -12.44
CA THR A 436 20.56 24.96 -11.79
C THR A 436 20.29 24.20 -10.50
N THR A 437 20.04 24.92 -9.40
CA THR A 437 19.58 24.36 -8.13
C THR A 437 18.22 24.92 -7.74
N VAL A 438 17.29 24.06 -7.34
CA VAL A 438 15.97 24.42 -6.78
C VAL A 438 15.86 23.78 -5.40
N ILE A 439 15.61 24.58 -4.37
CA ILE A 439 15.46 24.14 -2.99
C ILE A 439 14.08 24.57 -2.50
N ASP A 440 13.30 23.64 -1.97
CA ASP A 440 11.97 23.92 -1.41
C ASP A 440 11.78 23.19 -0.07
N HIS A 441 11.04 23.78 0.86
CA HIS A 441 10.64 23.12 2.12
C HIS A 441 11.76 22.36 2.86
N SER A 442 12.99 22.88 2.86
CA SER A 442 14.18 22.19 3.35
C SER A 442 14.88 22.95 4.48
N GLU A 443 15.75 22.28 5.22
CA GLU A 443 16.47 22.83 6.37
C GLU A 443 17.99 22.89 6.13
N PHE A 444 18.59 24.05 6.40
CA PHE A 444 20.04 24.25 6.32
C PHE A 444 20.56 24.86 7.61
N MET A 445 21.22 24.05 8.44
CA MET A 445 21.73 24.49 9.75
C MET A 445 23.09 23.93 10.14
N ASP A 446 23.72 24.50 11.17
CA ASP A 446 24.96 24.00 11.79
C ASP A 446 26.15 23.76 10.85
N GLN A 447 26.26 24.58 9.81
CA GLN A 447 27.48 24.70 9.01
C GLN A 447 27.86 26.18 8.79
N PRO A 448 29.10 26.50 8.40
CA PRO A 448 29.47 27.88 8.13
C PRO A 448 28.67 28.53 6.98
N TYR A 449 28.46 27.81 5.88
CA TYR A 449 27.73 28.29 4.70
C TYR A 449 26.68 27.26 4.27
N GLY A 450 25.41 27.63 4.13
CA GLY A 450 24.39 26.77 3.54
C GLY A 450 24.64 26.60 2.04
N VAL A 451 24.54 27.70 1.28
CA VAL A 451 24.76 27.72 -0.17
C VAL A 451 25.86 28.71 -0.53
N TRP A 452 26.87 28.23 -1.26
CA TRP A 452 27.90 29.07 -1.89
C TRP A 452 27.81 28.96 -3.41
N SER A 453 27.42 30.05 -4.07
CA SER A 453 27.31 30.15 -5.52
C SER A 453 28.46 30.93 -6.17
N ARG A 454 29.08 30.37 -7.20
CA ARG A 454 30.00 31.04 -8.14
C ARG A 454 29.49 31.09 -9.58
N GLY A 455 28.37 30.43 -9.87
CA GLY A 455 27.72 30.43 -11.17
C GLY A 455 26.39 29.66 -11.18
N GLY A 456 25.70 29.70 -12.32
CA GLY A 456 24.40 29.05 -12.50
C GLY A 456 23.23 29.82 -11.88
N ASN A 457 22.06 29.18 -11.85
CA ASN A 457 20.84 29.71 -11.24
C ASN A 457 20.51 28.95 -9.96
N ILE A 458 20.05 29.65 -8.93
CA ILE A 458 19.61 29.06 -7.67
C ILE A 458 18.31 29.72 -7.24
N THR A 459 17.31 28.90 -6.91
CA THR A 459 16.06 29.32 -6.27
C THR A 459 15.87 28.55 -4.97
N ILE A 460 15.46 29.24 -3.92
CA ILE A 460 15.18 28.67 -2.60
C ILE A 460 13.83 29.23 -2.11
N SER A 461 12.91 28.38 -1.69
CA SER A 461 11.60 28.77 -1.15
C SER A 461 11.14 27.85 -0.02
N GLN A 462 10.20 28.35 0.80
CA GLN A 462 9.53 27.63 1.88
C GLN A 462 10.48 26.90 2.86
N SER A 463 11.74 27.31 2.94
CA SER A 463 12.81 26.60 3.65
C SER A 463 13.18 27.30 4.95
N SER A 464 13.77 26.53 5.87
CA SER A 464 14.32 27.00 7.14
C SER A 464 15.84 27.13 7.04
N ILE A 465 16.36 28.34 7.22
CA ILE A 465 17.77 28.67 7.09
C ILE A 465 18.22 29.37 8.37
N HIS A 466 18.93 28.66 9.25
CA HIS A 466 19.30 29.16 10.57
C HIS A 466 20.58 28.52 11.11
N ASP A 467 21.14 29.12 12.15
CA ASP A 467 22.30 28.62 12.89
C ASP A 467 23.55 28.38 12.02
N ASN A 468 23.64 29.02 10.85
CA ASN A 468 24.84 28.96 10.03
C ASN A 468 25.90 29.95 10.54
N ALA A 469 27.10 29.45 10.83
CA ALA A 469 28.11 30.22 11.58
C ALA A 469 28.72 31.40 10.79
N ALA A 470 28.61 31.44 9.46
CA ALA A 470 29.16 32.51 8.62
C ALA A 470 28.09 33.21 7.77
N VAL A 471 28.00 32.92 6.47
CA VAL A 471 27.00 33.52 5.56
C VAL A 471 26.18 32.38 4.99
N ALA A 472 24.91 32.28 5.37
CA ALA A 472 24.06 31.16 5.00
C ALA A 472 23.88 31.06 3.48
N ILE A 473 23.69 32.19 2.79
CA ILE A 473 23.75 32.25 1.32
C ILE A 473 24.84 33.22 0.88
N TYR A 474 25.91 32.67 0.33
CA TYR A 474 27.06 33.41 -0.19
C TYR A 474 27.10 33.34 -1.73
N ASN A 475 26.92 34.48 -2.38
CA ASN A 475 26.81 34.62 -3.82
C ASN A 475 27.97 35.43 -4.40
N GLU A 476 28.80 34.77 -5.18
CA GLU A 476 29.90 35.33 -5.98
C GLU A 476 29.63 35.28 -7.49
N SER A 477 28.48 34.74 -7.92
CA SER A 477 28.19 34.37 -9.32
C SER A 477 27.86 35.54 -10.25
N GLY A 478 27.59 36.72 -9.70
CA GLY A 478 27.07 37.87 -10.44
C GLY A 478 25.62 37.73 -10.94
N GLN A 479 25.04 36.52 -10.92
CA GLN A 479 23.61 36.27 -11.09
C GLN A 479 22.88 36.52 -9.76
N THR A 480 21.59 36.83 -9.83
CA THR A 480 20.77 37.00 -8.61
C THR A 480 20.23 35.64 -8.17
N ILE A 481 20.39 35.31 -6.89
CA ILE A 481 19.74 34.15 -6.26
C ILE A 481 18.36 34.59 -5.76
N ASP A 482 17.32 33.83 -6.09
CA ASP A 482 15.98 34.07 -5.54
C ASP A 482 15.75 33.18 -4.31
N ALA A 483 15.76 33.79 -3.13
CA ALA A 483 15.59 33.14 -1.83
C ALA A 483 14.42 33.76 -1.04
N ARG A 484 13.35 34.17 -1.74
CA ARG A 484 12.13 34.70 -1.12
C ARG A 484 11.28 33.57 -0.54
N ASN A 485 10.41 33.92 0.42
CA ASN A 485 9.53 33.02 1.15
C ASN A 485 10.26 31.94 1.94
N ASN A 486 11.41 32.27 2.53
CA ASN A 486 12.13 31.40 3.48
C ASN A 486 12.12 32.03 4.88
N TRP A 487 12.28 31.20 5.90
CA TRP A 487 12.57 31.67 7.26
C TRP A 487 14.07 31.67 7.51
N TRP A 488 14.56 32.72 8.16
CA TRP A 488 15.99 32.98 8.30
C TRP A 488 16.47 32.83 9.76
N GLY A 489 15.81 32.00 10.56
CA GLY A 489 16.05 31.91 12.00
C GLY A 489 15.48 33.07 12.82
N SER A 490 14.75 34.00 12.18
CA SER A 490 14.24 35.21 12.83
C SER A 490 13.04 35.81 12.09
N ALA A 491 12.01 36.22 12.84
CA ALA A 491 10.80 36.86 12.30
C ALA A 491 11.10 38.19 11.56
N ASP A 492 12.14 38.91 12.00
CA ASP A 492 12.57 40.18 11.39
C ASP A 492 13.44 40.00 10.13
N GLY A 493 13.63 38.76 9.66
CA GLY A 493 14.32 38.45 8.40
C GLY A 493 15.85 38.31 8.52
N PRO A 494 16.53 38.10 7.38
CA PRO A 494 17.97 37.82 7.34
C PRO A 494 18.83 39.07 7.58
N GLN A 495 20.08 38.82 8.00
CA GLN A 495 21.10 39.84 8.11
C GLN A 495 21.80 40.10 6.76
N ASP A 496 21.37 41.14 6.05
CA ASP A 496 21.98 41.52 4.76
C ASP A 496 23.34 42.21 4.95
N THR A 497 24.40 41.48 4.63
CA THR A 497 25.78 41.94 4.76
C THR A 497 26.22 42.92 3.66
N SER A 498 25.38 43.17 2.66
CA SER A 498 25.63 44.12 1.57
C SER A 498 25.30 45.58 1.92
N THR A 499 24.59 45.80 3.02
CA THR A 499 24.10 47.12 3.42
C THR A 499 24.91 47.69 4.59
N SER A 500 25.00 49.02 4.70
CA SER A 500 25.70 49.69 5.81
C SER A 500 24.94 49.66 7.14
N THR A 501 23.67 49.28 7.11
CA THR A 501 22.79 49.08 8.27
C THR A 501 22.17 47.69 8.16
N PRO A 502 22.60 46.72 8.99
CA PRO A 502 22.09 45.36 8.90
C PRO A 502 20.55 45.31 8.97
N THR A 503 19.93 44.57 8.06
CA THR A 503 18.50 44.18 8.13
C THR A 503 18.34 43.04 9.13
N GLY A 504 17.18 42.92 9.78
CA GLY A 504 16.82 41.76 10.61
C GLY A 504 17.85 41.31 11.66
N THR A 505 17.65 40.10 12.17
CA THR A 505 18.57 39.42 13.12
C THR A 505 18.82 37.96 12.76
N GLY A 506 18.26 37.49 11.66
CA GLY A 506 18.44 36.14 11.17
C GLY A 506 19.80 35.89 10.51
N ASP A 507 19.92 34.72 9.90
CA ASP A 507 21.10 34.27 9.20
C ASP A 507 21.53 35.23 8.08
N ARG A 508 22.84 35.27 7.83
CA ARG A 508 23.46 36.26 6.95
C ARG A 508 23.30 35.91 5.48
N VAL A 509 23.02 36.92 4.67
CA VAL A 509 23.06 36.85 3.20
C VAL A 509 24.09 37.82 2.63
N SER A 510 24.66 37.47 1.48
CA SER A 510 25.55 38.35 0.72
C SER A 510 24.80 39.21 -0.31
N TRP A 511 25.56 40.00 -1.08
CA TRP A 511 25.09 40.73 -2.26
C TRP A 511 24.33 39.83 -3.26
N ASN A 512 23.39 40.42 -4.01
CA ASN A 512 22.63 39.75 -5.09
C ASN A 512 21.83 38.52 -4.64
N VAL A 513 21.19 38.58 -3.47
CA VAL A 513 20.22 37.60 -2.99
C VAL A 513 18.89 38.31 -2.76
N LEU A 514 17.81 37.84 -3.39
CA LEU A 514 16.45 38.32 -3.12
C LEU A 514 15.88 37.50 -1.96
N TYR A 515 15.52 38.16 -0.86
CA TYR A 515 14.99 37.49 0.33
C TYR A 515 13.67 38.08 0.83
N ASP A 516 13.20 39.19 0.25
CA ASP A 516 11.94 39.87 0.59
C ASP A 516 10.85 39.57 -0.47
N PRO A 517 9.68 39.03 -0.08
CA PRO A 517 9.24 38.71 1.28
C PRO A 517 9.96 37.50 1.89
N TRP A 518 10.14 37.50 3.21
CA TRP A 518 10.56 36.35 4.02
C TRP A 518 9.41 35.86 4.91
N LEU A 519 9.52 34.63 5.43
CA LEU A 519 8.58 34.06 6.38
C LEU A 519 8.88 34.55 7.80
N THR A 520 7.84 34.82 8.58
CA THR A 520 7.99 35.34 9.96
C THR A 520 8.04 34.24 11.02
N SER A 521 7.72 33.01 10.64
CA SER A 521 7.83 31.79 11.44
C SER A 521 8.50 30.73 10.59
N ASP A 522 9.12 29.76 11.26
CA ASP A 522 9.75 28.64 10.58
C ASP A 522 8.67 27.79 9.88
N PRO A 523 8.76 27.58 8.54
CA PRO A 523 7.82 26.77 7.78
C PRO A 523 7.87 25.29 8.15
N LEU A 524 8.91 24.85 8.87
CA LEU A 524 9.08 23.52 9.41
C LEU A 524 8.57 23.41 10.87
N LEU A 525 7.86 24.45 11.38
CA LEU A 525 7.26 24.39 12.72
C LEU A 525 6.10 23.42 12.80
N ILE A 526 6.17 22.64 13.86
CA ILE A 526 5.11 21.76 14.33
C ILE A 526 3.93 22.54 14.93
N PRO A 527 2.67 22.13 14.68
CA PRO A 527 1.48 22.69 15.31
C PRO A 527 1.58 22.79 16.83
N THR A 528 1.02 23.87 17.39
CA THR A 528 1.05 24.13 18.85
C THR A 528 -0.05 23.40 19.64
N ARG A 529 -0.89 22.64 18.94
CA ARG A 529 -1.99 21.83 19.48
C ARG A 529 -2.04 20.50 18.72
N ASN A 530 -2.61 19.47 19.32
CA ASN A 530 -2.77 18.19 18.64
C ASN A 530 -3.66 18.38 17.39
N PRO A 531 -3.29 17.77 16.26
CA PRO A 531 -4.13 17.77 15.07
C PRO A 531 -5.37 16.92 15.30
N VAL A 532 -6.47 17.28 14.62
CA VAL A 532 -7.77 16.60 14.76
C VAL A 532 -8.08 15.81 13.50
N ILE A 533 -8.49 14.54 13.66
CA ILE A 533 -8.98 13.69 12.56
C ILE A 533 -10.48 13.46 12.72
N ILE A 534 -11.26 13.82 11.69
CA ILE A 534 -12.69 13.52 11.62
C ILE A 534 -12.90 12.16 10.94
N VAL A 535 -13.50 11.22 11.68
CA VAL A 535 -13.79 9.85 11.21
C VAL A 535 -15.30 9.70 10.97
N PRO A 536 -15.73 9.56 9.71
CA PRO A 536 -17.14 9.51 9.37
C PRO A 536 -17.79 8.14 9.68
N GLY A 537 -19.11 8.12 9.74
CA GLY A 537 -19.92 6.90 9.80
C GLY A 537 -20.20 6.25 8.45
N ILE A 538 -21.07 5.23 8.46
CA ILE A 538 -21.59 4.59 7.24
C ILE A 538 -22.20 5.65 6.30
N MET A 539 -21.95 5.51 4.99
CA MET A 539 -22.23 6.53 3.95
C MET A 539 -21.51 7.88 4.07
N GLY A 540 -20.71 8.12 5.10
CA GLY A 540 -19.97 9.38 5.24
C GLY A 540 -18.72 9.47 4.35
N SER A 541 -18.59 8.60 3.35
CA SER A 541 -17.54 8.67 2.33
C SER A 541 -18.09 8.21 0.98
N ALA A 542 -17.62 8.86 -0.08
CA ALA A 542 -17.99 8.53 -1.46
C ALA A 542 -16.78 8.66 -2.40
N TYR A 543 -16.75 7.85 -3.45
CA TYR A 543 -15.72 7.96 -4.49
C TYR A 543 -16.01 9.12 -5.44
N LYS A 544 -14.99 9.96 -5.64
CA LYS A 544 -14.89 11.00 -6.65
C LYS A 544 -13.68 10.70 -7.55
N ASN A 545 -13.92 10.31 -8.79
CA ASN A 545 -12.87 9.91 -9.76
C ASN A 545 -11.89 8.88 -9.17
N GLY A 546 -12.41 7.88 -8.46
CA GLY A 546 -11.59 6.82 -7.85
C GLY A 546 -10.94 7.19 -6.51
N VAL A 547 -11.07 8.43 -6.03
CA VAL A 547 -10.56 8.88 -4.72
C VAL A 547 -11.71 9.02 -3.72
N LEU A 548 -11.54 8.56 -2.49
CA LEU A 548 -12.54 8.74 -1.44
C LEU A 548 -12.52 10.18 -0.91
N VAL A 549 -13.70 10.77 -0.78
CA VAL A 549 -13.91 12.09 -0.19
C VAL A 549 -14.95 11.99 0.93
N ILE A 550 -14.82 12.84 1.96
CA ILE A 550 -15.73 12.86 3.11
C ILE A 550 -17.09 13.46 2.71
N ASP A 551 -18.13 12.67 2.95
CA ASP A 551 -19.56 12.98 2.82
C ASP A 551 -20.00 14.10 1.85
N PRO A 552 -19.71 13.98 0.55
CA PRO A 552 -20.14 14.98 -0.42
C PRO A 552 -21.64 14.89 -0.78
N ILE A 553 -22.37 13.91 -0.24
CA ILE A 553 -23.78 13.65 -0.56
C ILE A 553 -24.70 14.24 0.51
N LEU A 554 -24.37 14.04 1.78
CA LEU A 554 -25.24 14.40 2.90
C LEU A 554 -24.79 15.65 3.65
N HIS A 555 -23.55 16.12 3.45
CA HIS A 555 -22.98 17.33 4.06
C HIS A 555 -23.06 17.33 5.59
N THR A 556 -22.93 16.15 6.20
CA THR A 556 -23.10 15.90 7.65
C THR A 556 -21.99 16.53 8.48
N TYR A 557 -20.79 16.72 7.91
CA TYR A 557 -19.61 17.19 8.63
C TYR A 557 -19.21 18.63 8.30
N ASP A 558 -19.85 19.26 7.29
CA ASP A 558 -19.48 20.57 6.75
C ASP A 558 -19.50 21.66 7.82
N ASP A 559 -20.54 21.71 8.64
CA ASP A 559 -20.70 22.70 9.71
C ASP A 559 -19.62 22.54 10.80
N LEU A 560 -19.34 21.29 11.22
CA LEU A 560 -18.28 21.00 12.18
C LEU A 560 -16.90 21.44 11.66
N ILE A 561 -16.56 21.08 10.42
CA ILE A 561 -15.30 21.46 9.78
C ILE A 561 -15.20 22.98 9.68
N ALA A 562 -16.25 23.66 9.21
CA ALA A 562 -16.29 25.12 9.11
C ALA A 562 -16.09 25.78 10.47
N THR A 563 -16.70 25.24 11.53
CA THR A 563 -16.53 25.74 12.90
C THR A 563 -15.09 25.57 13.38
N LEU A 564 -14.44 24.43 13.17
CA LEU A 564 -13.05 24.24 13.58
C LEU A 564 -12.12 25.25 12.86
N ILE A 565 -12.28 25.40 11.54
CA ILE A 565 -11.51 26.35 10.72
C ILE A 565 -11.69 27.78 11.20
N ALA A 566 -12.94 28.22 11.40
CA ALA A 566 -13.24 29.58 11.85
C ALA A 566 -12.69 29.89 13.25
N ASN A 567 -12.28 28.88 14.02
CA ASN A 567 -11.69 29.01 15.33
C ASN A 567 -10.20 28.64 15.38
N GLY A 568 -9.53 28.67 14.22
CA GLY A 568 -8.07 28.64 14.11
C GLY A 568 -7.47 27.24 14.07
N TYR A 569 -8.21 26.27 13.54
CA TYR A 569 -7.64 25.10 12.88
C TYR A 569 -7.43 25.40 11.39
N GLU A 570 -6.55 24.67 10.73
CA GLU A 570 -6.20 24.75 9.32
C GLU A 570 -6.21 23.36 8.67
N ASN A 571 -6.93 23.25 7.55
CA ASN A 571 -7.01 21.99 6.80
C ASN A 571 -5.62 21.53 6.38
N ASP A 572 -5.39 20.22 6.46
CA ASP A 572 -4.15 19.56 6.05
C ASP A 572 -2.90 19.99 6.85
N PHE A 573 -3.09 20.74 7.95
CA PHE A 573 -2.03 21.12 8.90
C PHE A 573 -2.34 20.62 10.33
N ASP A 574 -3.47 21.03 10.90
CA ASP A 574 -3.95 20.55 12.20
C ASP A 574 -5.43 20.09 12.20
N LEU A 575 -6.07 20.07 11.02
CA LEU A 575 -7.40 19.50 10.81
C LEU A 575 -7.40 18.59 9.57
N PHE A 576 -7.77 17.33 9.81
CA PHE A 576 -7.75 16.27 8.81
C PHE A 576 -9.09 15.52 8.79
N THR A 577 -9.36 14.87 7.67
CA THR A 577 -10.51 13.97 7.50
C THR A 577 -10.03 12.60 7.10
N PHE A 578 -10.78 11.56 7.48
CA PHE A 578 -10.45 10.18 7.17
C PHE A 578 -11.61 9.49 6.44
N PRO A 579 -11.85 9.79 5.15
CA PRO A 579 -12.82 9.04 4.38
C PRO A 579 -12.31 7.62 4.09
N TYR A 580 -13.16 6.61 4.25
CA TYR A 580 -12.81 5.20 4.07
C TYR A 580 -13.92 4.41 3.35
N GLU A 581 -13.57 3.24 2.81
CA GLU A 581 -14.56 2.32 2.22
C GLU A 581 -15.38 1.67 3.34
N TRP A 582 -16.50 2.30 3.68
CA TRP A 582 -17.35 1.92 4.80
C TRP A 582 -18.08 0.57 4.61
N ARG A 583 -18.00 -0.06 3.44
CA ARG A 583 -18.53 -1.41 3.20
C ARG A 583 -17.60 -2.51 3.73
N ASP A 584 -16.31 -2.20 3.90
CA ASP A 584 -15.32 -3.14 4.42
C ASP A 584 -15.44 -3.29 5.94
N SER A 585 -14.70 -4.25 6.52
CA SER A 585 -14.67 -4.46 7.98
C SER A 585 -14.10 -3.23 8.71
N ASN A 586 -14.69 -2.88 9.85
CA ASN A 586 -14.18 -1.86 10.76
C ASN A 586 -12.78 -2.17 11.28
N VAL A 587 -12.38 -3.46 11.34
CA VAL A 587 -11.01 -3.87 11.67
C VAL A 587 -10.04 -3.45 10.56
N PHE A 588 -10.42 -3.65 9.30
CA PHE A 588 -9.61 -3.23 8.16
C PHE A 588 -9.52 -1.70 8.08
N SER A 589 -10.65 -1.00 8.25
CA SER A 589 -10.67 0.47 8.30
C SER A 589 -9.86 1.04 9.46
N ALA A 590 -9.72 0.31 10.57
CA ALA A 590 -8.88 0.74 11.69
C ALA A 590 -7.38 0.70 11.36
N ASN A 591 -6.94 -0.27 10.56
CA ASN A 591 -5.55 -0.28 10.07
C ASN A 591 -5.29 0.89 9.11
N LEU A 592 -6.27 1.24 8.27
CA LEU A 592 -6.16 2.43 7.43
C LEU A 592 -6.18 3.73 8.25
N LEU A 593 -6.87 3.73 9.40
CA LEU A 593 -6.86 4.86 10.33
C LEU A 593 -5.49 5.01 10.97
N ASP A 594 -4.84 3.91 11.34
CA ASP A 594 -3.44 3.89 11.82
C ASP A 594 -2.50 4.52 10.79
N ASP A 595 -2.56 4.08 9.52
CA ASP A 595 -1.79 4.70 8.43
C ASP A 595 -2.05 6.21 8.32
N LYS A 596 -3.32 6.64 8.48
CA LYS A 596 -3.67 8.07 8.46
C LYS A 596 -3.12 8.82 9.66
N ILE A 597 -3.12 8.22 10.85
CA ILE A 597 -2.55 8.82 12.05
C ILE A 597 -1.05 9.00 11.88
N GLU A 598 -0.35 8.01 11.32
CA GLU A 598 1.07 8.11 10.99
C GLU A 598 1.37 9.19 9.95
N GLU A 599 0.54 9.31 8.90
CA GLU A 599 0.62 10.40 7.92
C GLU A 599 0.48 11.78 8.60
N VAL A 600 -0.53 11.92 9.48
CA VAL A 600 -0.78 13.17 10.22
C VAL A 600 0.37 13.49 11.17
N LYS A 601 0.84 12.50 11.94
CA LYS A 601 1.97 12.63 12.88
C LYS A 601 3.25 13.06 12.16
N ALA A 602 3.47 12.56 10.94
CA ALA A 602 4.56 12.99 10.08
C ALA A 602 4.47 14.46 9.64
N ILE A 603 3.25 14.96 9.37
CA ILE A 603 3.03 16.36 8.95
C ILE A 603 3.22 17.31 10.13
N CYS A 604 2.63 16.98 11.28
CA CYS A 604 2.68 17.83 12.47
C CYS A 604 3.94 17.63 13.33
N ASP A 605 4.81 16.65 13.02
CA ASP A 605 5.84 16.09 13.92
C ASP A 605 5.40 16.08 15.40
N CYS A 606 4.21 15.51 15.59
CA CYS A 606 3.52 15.46 16.88
C CYS A 606 3.38 14.02 17.35
N GLY A 607 3.42 13.83 18.67
CA GLY A 607 3.35 12.49 19.27
C GLY A 607 1.93 11.91 19.34
N LYS A 608 0.91 12.75 19.20
CA LYS A 608 -0.50 12.35 19.34
C LYS A 608 -1.44 13.17 18.47
N VAL A 609 -2.59 12.56 18.13
CA VAL A 609 -3.72 13.22 17.47
C VAL A 609 -4.98 13.17 18.33
N ASP A 610 -5.93 14.06 18.05
CA ASP A 610 -7.30 13.99 18.56
C ASP A 610 -8.23 13.40 17.50
N ILE A 611 -9.21 12.59 17.91
CA ILE A 611 -10.17 11.96 17.00
C ILE A 611 -11.59 12.40 17.34
N VAL A 612 -12.33 12.85 16.32
CA VAL A 612 -13.78 13.07 16.39
C VAL A 612 -14.46 12.06 15.48
N ALA A 613 -15.13 11.08 16.06
CA ALA A 613 -15.65 9.93 15.36
C ALA A 613 -17.18 9.84 15.46
N HIS A 614 -17.85 9.75 14.31
CA HIS A 614 -19.31 9.71 14.23
C HIS A 614 -19.83 8.33 13.86
N SER A 615 -20.91 7.90 14.54
CA SER A 615 -21.64 6.67 14.24
C SER A 615 -20.68 5.46 14.20
N MET A 616 -20.71 4.67 13.13
CA MET A 616 -19.80 3.56 12.86
C MET A 616 -18.31 3.95 12.88
N GLY A 617 -17.96 5.18 12.53
CA GLY A 617 -16.58 5.68 12.61
C GLY A 617 -16.00 5.62 14.03
N GLY A 618 -16.86 5.72 15.04
CA GLY A 618 -16.44 5.48 16.44
C GLY A 618 -16.05 4.03 16.70
N LEU A 619 -16.62 3.07 15.98
CA LEU A 619 -16.21 1.67 16.08
C LEU A 619 -14.86 1.42 15.38
N VAL A 620 -14.58 2.13 14.28
CA VAL A 620 -13.25 2.15 13.64
C VAL A 620 -12.19 2.67 14.62
N ALA A 621 -12.43 3.83 15.24
CA ALA A 621 -11.53 4.41 16.23
C ALA A 621 -11.34 3.49 17.46
N ARG A 622 -12.42 2.86 17.96
CA ARG A 622 -12.33 1.86 19.03
C ARG A 622 -11.51 0.65 18.62
N SER A 623 -11.72 0.16 17.41
CA SER A 623 -11.01 -1.01 16.90
C SER A 623 -9.51 -0.76 16.87
N TYR A 624 -9.09 0.43 16.42
CA TYR A 624 -7.68 0.83 16.47
C TYR A 624 -7.15 0.88 17.91
N ILE A 625 -7.75 1.68 18.79
CA ILE A 625 -7.24 1.92 20.16
C ILE A 625 -7.29 0.67 21.05
N GLN A 626 -8.21 -0.26 20.79
CA GLN A 626 -8.33 -1.50 21.53
C GLN A 626 -7.49 -2.65 20.94
N SER A 627 -6.87 -2.45 19.78
CA SER A 627 -6.04 -3.44 19.10
C SER A 627 -4.70 -3.67 19.83
N GLY A 628 -3.98 -4.71 19.41
CA GLY A 628 -2.60 -4.93 19.85
C GLY A 628 -1.58 -4.00 19.19
N ASP A 629 -1.99 -3.31 18.13
CA ASP A 629 -1.17 -2.44 17.29
C ASP A 629 -1.35 -0.96 17.67
N TYR A 630 -2.09 -0.66 18.75
CA TYR A 630 -2.28 0.72 19.20
C TYR A 630 -0.97 1.30 19.77
N ASP A 631 -0.47 2.34 19.11
CA ASP A 631 0.83 2.97 19.42
C ASP A 631 0.79 4.01 20.54
N GLY A 632 -0.36 4.21 21.19
CA GLY A 632 -0.48 5.18 22.29
C GLY A 632 -0.54 6.63 21.81
N ASP A 633 -0.87 6.85 20.55
CA ASP A 633 -0.75 8.10 19.81
C ASP A 633 -2.08 8.84 19.57
N VAL A 634 -3.11 8.48 20.33
CA VAL A 634 -4.35 9.26 20.45
C VAL A 634 -4.38 9.95 21.81
N ASP A 635 -4.72 11.24 21.81
CA ASP A 635 -4.87 12.03 23.03
C ASP A 635 -6.34 12.11 23.46
N GLN A 636 -7.21 12.63 22.61
CA GLN A 636 -8.64 12.70 22.85
C GLN A 636 -9.45 11.89 21.83
N LEU A 637 -10.54 11.28 22.29
CA LEU A 637 -11.53 10.62 21.44
C LEU A 637 -12.95 11.10 21.78
N VAL A 638 -13.59 11.76 20.83
CA VAL A 638 -14.97 12.23 20.92
C VAL A 638 -15.87 11.35 20.07
N PHE A 639 -16.70 10.54 20.74
CA PHE A 639 -17.74 9.76 20.07
C PHE A 639 -19.00 10.59 19.85
N LEU A 640 -19.55 10.50 18.65
CA LEU A 640 -20.81 11.13 18.27
C LEU A 640 -21.79 10.02 17.85
N GLY A 641 -22.76 9.68 18.70
CA GLY A 641 -23.81 8.70 18.39
C GLY A 641 -23.31 7.28 18.10
N THR A 642 -22.13 6.90 18.59
CA THR A 642 -21.51 5.61 18.24
C THR A 642 -22.31 4.40 18.77
N PRO A 643 -22.66 3.40 17.93
CA PRO A 643 -23.39 2.20 18.35
C PRO A 643 -22.49 1.20 19.08
N HIS A 644 -22.01 1.55 20.28
CA HIS A 644 -21.07 0.74 21.06
C HIS A 644 -21.52 -0.70 21.34
N LYS A 645 -22.84 -0.94 21.35
CA LYS A 645 -23.44 -2.28 21.50
C LYS A 645 -24.27 -2.72 20.31
N GLY A 646 -24.15 -2.02 19.18
CA GLY A 646 -24.89 -2.24 17.94
C GLY A 646 -26.26 -1.56 17.93
N ALA A 647 -26.91 -1.58 16.77
CA ALA A 647 -28.23 -0.99 16.58
C ALA A 647 -29.24 -2.04 16.05
N PRO A 648 -30.46 -2.13 16.63
CA PRO A 648 -31.44 -3.14 16.19
C PRO A 648 -31.85 -3.04 14.72
N THR A 649 -31.66 -1.88 14.08
CA THR A 649 -31.95 -1.72 12.65
C THR A 649 -31.19 -2.73 11.80
N ASP A 650 -29.89 -2.97 12.10
CA ASP A 650 -28.94 -3.79 11.34
C ASP A 650 -29.37 -5.25 11.16
N TYR A 651 -30.27 -5.74 12.03
CA TYR A 651 -30.91 -7.05 11.89
C TYR A 651 -31.67 -7.18 10.56
N LEU A 652 -32.32 -6.12 10.09
CA LEU A 652 -33.11 -6.13 8.87
C LEU A 652 -32.21 -6.26 7.63
N GLN A 653 -31.07 -5.54 7.62
CA GLN A 653 -30.10 -5.56 6.53
C GLN A 653 -29.39 -6.91 6.49
N TRP A 654 -28.98 -7.44 7.65
CA TRP A 654 -28.33 -8.74 7.73
C TRP A 654 -29.28 -9.89 7.34
N GLU A 655 -30.42 -10.05 8.02
CA GLU A 655 -31.25 -11.24 7.84
C GLU A 655 -32.02 -11.29 6.51
N ALA A 656 -32.19 -10.13 5.84
CA ALA A 656 -33.00 -10.07 4.62
C ALA A 656 -32.57 -9.04 3.57
N GLY A 657 -31.53 -8.24 3.80
CA GLY A 657 -31.18 -7.12 2.93
C GLY A 657 -32.33 -6.11 2.84
N LYS A 658 -32.96 -5.80 3.98
CA LYS A 658 -34.11 -4.92 4.09
C LYS A 658 -33.82 -3.72 4.98
N PHE A 659 -34.53 -2.62 4.73
CA PHE A 659 -34.29 -1.33 5.36
C PHE A 659 -35.60 -0.75 5.92
N PRO A 660 -35.55 0.00 7.03
CA PRO A 660 -36.66 0.85 7.44
C PRO A 660 -36.95 1.96 6.42
N ASN A 661 -38.13 2.58 6.55
CA ASN A 661 -38.53 3.69 5.67
C ASN A 661 -38.09 5.05 6.26
N THR A 662 -36.81 5.25 6.56
CA THR A 662 -36.28 6.61 6.87
C THR A 662 -35.54 7.16 5.66
N PHE A 663 -35.38 8.48 5.58
CA PHE A 663 -34.61 9.12 4.49
C PHE A 663 -33.24 8.44 4.25
N PHE A 664 -32.47 8.22 5.33
CA PHE A 664 -31.12 7.66 5.26
C PHE A 664 -31.13 6.19 4.83
N ASP A 665 -32.02 5.40 5.42
CA ASP A 665 -32.16 3.96 5.12
C ASP A 665 -32.56 3.71 3.66
N ILE A 666 -33.48 4.53 3.12
CA ILE A 666 -33.90 4.46 1.71
C ILE A 666 -32.71 4.74 0.78
N LEU A 667 -31.87 5.72 1.13
CA LEU A 667 -30.72 6.07 0.31
C LEU A 667 -29.68 4.94 0.28
N ILE A 668 -29.38 4.32 1.43
CA ILE A 668 -28.50 3.13 1.48
C ILE A 668 -29.10 2.01 0.62
N GLU A 669 -30.41 1.74 0.75
CA GLU A 669 -31.09 0.69 -0.01
C GLU A 669 -30.88 0.89 -1.51
N LEU A 670 -31.09 2.09 -2.04
CA LEU A 670 -30.91 2.41 -3.47
C LEU A 670 -29.46 2.23 -3.96
N PHE A 671 -28.46 2.61 -3.15
CA PHE A 671 -27.06 2.35 -3.50
C PHE A 671 -26.75 0.86 -3.52
N PHE A 672 -27.20 0.11 -2.51
CA PHE A 672 -27.00 -1.33 -2.42
C PHE A 672 -27.72 -2.09 -3.54
N GLU A 673 -28.90 -1.64 -3.98
CA GLU A 673 -29.60 -2.21 -5.12
C GLU A 673 -28.74 -2.16 -6.38
N VAL A 674 -28.25 -0.97 -6.75
CA VAL A 674 -27.43 -0.79 -7.96
C VAL A 674 -26.08 -1.52 -7.86
N GLU A 675 -25.43 -1.43 -6.71
CA GLU A 675 -24.17 -2.14 -6.46
C GLU A 675 -24.34 -3.66 -6.57
N SER A 676 -25.41 -4.21 -5.98
CA SER A 676 -25.70 -5.64 -6.04
C SER A 676 -25.88 -6.11 -7.49
N LEU A 677 -26.62 -5.35 -8.29
CA LEU A 677 -26.87 -5.63 -9.70
C LEU A 677 -25.59 -5.59 -10.53
N ARG A 678 -24.78 -4.54 -10.38
CA ARG A 678 -23.50 -4.39 -11.10
C ARG A 678 -22.51 -5.51 -10.75
N ASN A 679 -22.51 -5.98 -9.50
CA ASN A 679 -21.66 -7.08 -9.05
C ASN A 679 -22.25 -8.48 -9.30
N GLY A 680 -23.38 -8.59 -10.01
CA GLY A 680 -23.97 -9.88 -10.41
C GLY A 680 -24.72 -10.63 -9.31
N TYR A 681 -25.10 -9.94 -8.23
CA TYR A 681 -25.90 -10.50 -7.14
C TYR A 681 -27.40 -10.29 -7.42
N LEU A 682 -28.20 -11.30 -7.10
CA LEU A 682 -29.65 -11.30 -7.38
C LEU A 682 -30.46 -10.48 -6.36
N THR A 683 -29.91 -10.23 -5.18
CA THR A 683 -30.57 -9.53 -4.06
C THR A 683 -29.51 -8.83 -3.21
N ILE A 684 -29.91 -7.78 -2.49
CA ILE A 684 -29.07 -7.12 -1.48
C ILE A 684 -28.59 -8.12 -0.42
N PHE A 685 -29.46 -9.04 0.04
CA PHE A 685 -29.08 -10.10 0.96
C PHE A 685 -27.87 -10.92 0.45
N ASN A 686 -27.92 -11.35 -0.81
CA ASN A 686 -26.82 -12.08 -1.43
C ASN A 686 -25.56 -11.22 -1.59
N TYR A 687 -25.72 -9.93 -1.85
CA TYR A 687 -24.62 -8.98 -1.93
C TYR A 687 -23.91 -8.86 -0.57
N ILE A 688 -24.65 -8.56 0.50
CA ILE A 688 -24.15 -8.46 1.88
C ILE A 688 -23.42 -9.73 2.32
N HIS A 689 -23.91 -10.93 1.97
CA HIS A 689 -23.34 -12.19 2.46
C HIS A 689 -22.23 -12.77 1.59
N ASN A 690 -22.30 -12.61 0.26
CA ASN A 690 -21.36 -13.28 -0.67
C ASN A 690 -20.24 -12.36 -1.16
N ARG A 691 -20.45 -11.03 -1.19
CA ARG A 691 -19.39 -10.02 -1.18
C ARG A 691 -19.42 -9.43 0.23
N PRO A 692 -18.86 -10.13 1.23
CA PRO A 692 -19.18 -9.88 2.63
C PRO A 692 -19.04 -8.40 2.98
N ILE A 693 -20.17 -7.73 3.22
CA ILE A 693 -20.20 -6.34 3.73
C ILE A 693 -20.13 -6.45 5.24
N LEU A 694 -18.92 -6.72 5.73
CA LEU A 694 -18.68 -7.06 7.13
C LEU A 694 -19.10 -5.93 8.09
N SER A 695 -19.02 -4.67 7.66
CA SER A 695 -19.48 -3.54 8.48
C SER A 695 -20.94 -3.66 8.91
N VAL A 696 -21.82 -4.20 8.06
CA VAL A 696 -23.24 -4.45 8.43
C VAL A 696 -23.35 -5.52 9.52
N GLN A 697 -22.55 -6.59 9.44
CA GLN A 697 -22.49 -7.60 10.51
C GLN A 697 -21.99 -6.99 11.82
N GLU A 698 -20.98 -6.14 11.72
CA GLU A 698 -20.27 -5.52 12.84
C GLU A 698 -21.09 -4.42 13.53
N LEU A 699 -22.24 -4.04 12.99
CA LEU A 699 -23.23 -3.15 13.61
C LEU A 699 -24.36 -3.90 14.33
N LEU A 700 -24.48 -5.22 14.17
CA LEU A 700 -25.52 -6.02 14.83
C LEU A 700 -25.47 -5.90 16.37
N PRO A 701 -26.61 -5.91 17.07
CA PRO A 701 -26.58 -5.76 18.52
C PRO A 701 -25.94 -6.92 19.28
N THR A 702 -25.38 -6.60 20.44
CA THR A 702 -24.83 -7.56 21.43
C THR A 702 -25.69 -7.67 22.70
N PHE A 703 -26.98 -7.38 22.58
CA PHE A 703 -27.95 -7.37 23.67
C PHE A 703 -29.32 -7.88 23.23
N ASP A 704 -30.26 -8.01 24.16
CA ASP A 704 -31.58 -8.57 23.90
C ASP A 704 -32.49 -7.58 23.13
N TYR A 705 -32.70 -7.80 21.83
CA TYR A 705 -33.61 -6.98 21.00
C TYR A 705 -34.71 -7.76 20.25
N LEU A 706 -34.65 -9.10 20.17
CA LEU A 706 -35.71 -9.91 19.56
C LEU A 706 -36.75 -10.35 20.59
N LYS A 707 -38.02 -10.28 20.21
CA LYS A 707 -39.18 -10.63 21.05
C LYS A 707 -40.12 -11.54 20.29
N ASP A 708 -40.42 -12.72 20.82
CA ASP A 708 -41.35 -13.65 20.16
C ASP A 708 -42.79 -13.14 20.25
N ASP A 709 -43.48 -13.04 19.11
CA ASP A 709 -44.86 -12.50 19.04
C ASP A 709 -45.86 -13.36 19.83
N ASP A 710 -45.76 -14.68 19.71
CA ASP A 710 -46.71 -15.65 20.27
C ASP A 710 -46.68 -15.74 21.80
N THR A 711 -45.51 -15.52 22.41
CA THR A 711 -45.29 -15.59 23.86
C THR A 711 -45.08 -14.23 24.52
N GLY A 712 -44.71 -13.20 23.75
CA GLY A 712 -44.26 -11.90 24.25
C GLY A 712 -42.92 -11.95 24.99
N ALA A 713 -42.21 -13.09 24.97
CA ALA A 713 -40.94 -13.27 25.64
C ALA A 713 -39.81 -12.57 24.86
N ILE A 714 -38.94 -11.87 25.58
CA ILE A 714 -37.70 -11.34 25.03
C ILE A 714 -36.68 -12.48 25.00
N ARG A 715 -36.05 -12.72 23.85
CA ARG A 715 -34.99 -13.72 23.72
C ARG A 715 -33.71 -13.22 24.36
N THR A 716 -32.87 -14.16 24.81
CA THR A 716 -31.60 -13.85 25.45
C THR A 716 -30.45 -14.08 24.47
N TYR A 717 -29.73 -13.01 24.15
CA TYR A 717 -28.51 -13.05 23.34
C TYR A 717 -27.44 -13.94 24.00
N PRO A 718 -26.65 -14.74 23.24
CA PRO A 718 -26.60 -14.85 21.78
C PRO A 718 -27.49 -15.97 21.19
N ASN A 719 -28.36 -16.60 21.97
CA ASN A 719 -29.10 -17.79 21.51
C ASN A 719 -30.22 -17.43 20.53
N ASN A 720 -30.19 -18.00 19.31
CA ASN A 720 -31.11 -17.68 18.22
C ASN A 720 -31.03 -16.20 17.79
N TYR A 721 -29.81 -15.69 17.66
CA TYR A 721 -29.47 -14.39 17.10
C TYR A 721 -28.34 -14.54 16.07
N PRO A 722 -28.27 -13.63 15.07
CA PRO A 722 -27.02 -13.42 14.37
C PRO A 722 -25.99 -12.80 15.36
N GLN A 723 -24.77 -13.33 15.35
CA GLN A 723 -23.73 -12.92 16.30
C GLN A 723 -22.81 -11.84 15.72
N ASN A 724 -22.38 -10.93 16.60
CA ASN A 724 -21.46 -9.84 16.28
C ASN A 724 -20.16 -10.03 17.08
N TYR A 725 -19.30 -10.91 16.57
CA TYR A 725 -18.02 -11.23 17.23
C TYR A 725 -17.11 -10.01 17.40
N PHE A 726 -17.22 -9.02 16.51
CA PHE A 726 -16.45 -7.79 16.58
C PHE A 726 -16.83 -6.94 17.80
N LEU A 727 -18.11 -6.59 17.95
CA LEU A 727 -18.57 -5.81 19.11
C LEU A 727 -18.48 -6.61 20.41
N GLU A 728 -18.72 -7.92 20.38
CA GLU A 728 -18.48 -8.79 21.53
C GLU A 728 -17.02 -8.68 22.00
N SER A 729 -16.06 -8.76 21.07
CA SER A 729 -14.64 -8.60 21.35
C SER A 729 -14.32 -7.22 21.94
N LEU A 730 -14.78 -6.13 21.30
CA LEU A 730 -14.54 -4.78 21.78
C LEU A 730 -15.16 -4.52 23.16
N ASN A 731 -16.34 -5.07 23.44
CA ASN A 731 -17.02 -4.88 24.71
C ASN A 731 -16.43 -5.76 25.83
N ASN A 732 -16.01 -6.98 25.51
CA ASN A 732 -15.29 -7.85 26.46
C ASN A 732 -13.91 -7.28 26.84
N ASN A 733 -13.25 -6.58 25.91
CA ASN A 733 -11.93 -5.97 26.10
C ASN A 733 -12.01 -4.45 26.36
N ILE A 734 -13.12 -3.94 26.88
CA ILE A 734 -13.32 -2.50 27.14
C ILE A 734 -12.25 -1.89 28.05
N SER A 735 -11.62 -2.70 28.90
CA SER A 735 -10.48 -2.27 29.72
C SER A 735 -9.31 -1.76 28.91
N ASN A 736 -9.09 -2.25 27.69
CA ASN A 736 -8.01 -1.76 26.82
C ASN A 736 -8.28 -0.31 26.42
N LEU A 737 -9.53 0.03 26.10
CA LEU A 737 -9.93 1.41 25.80
C LEU A 737 -9.85 2.31 27.03
N LEU A 738 -10.31 1.85 28.20
CA LEU A 738 -10.31 2.66 29.41
C LEU A 738 -8.91 2.88 30.00
N ASN A 739 -7.98 1.97 29.73
CA ASN A 739 -6.59 2.04 30.18
C ASN A 739 -5.61 2.51 29.09
N SER A 740 -6.10 2.89 27.91
CA SER A 740 -5.27 3.31 26.77
C SER A 740 -4.55 4.64 27.00
N GLY A 741 -4.98 5.41 28.01
CA GLY A 741 -4.51 6.77 28.25
C GLY A 741 -5.19 7.84 27.40
N VAL A 742 -6.22 7.48 26.61
CA VAL A 742 -7.03 8.40 25.80
C VAL A 742 -8.11 9.06 26.68
N GLU A 743 -8.29 10.37 26.53
CA GLU A 743 -9.42 11.10 27.12
C GLU A 743 -10.69 10.88 26.28
N ILE A 744 -11.70 10.23 26.87
CA ILE A 744 -12.90 9.81 26.14
C ILE A 744 -14.09 10.69 26.51
N THR A 745 -14.70 11.29 25.48
CA THR A 745 -16.02 11.92 25.59
C THR A 745 -17.05 11.17 24.76
N ASN A 746 -18.14 10.72 25.40
CA ASN A 746 -19.24 10.05 24.71
C ASN A 746 -20.46 10.96 24.57
N ILE A 747 -20.77 11.40 23.35
CA ILE A 747 -21.96 12.20 23.02
C ILE A 747 -23.02 11.27 22.42
N VAL A 748 -24.21 11.26 23.02
CA VAL A 748 -25.34 10.41 22.59
C VAL A 748 -26.50 11.27 22.11
N GLY A 749 -27.13 10.89 21.00
CA GLY A 749 -28.31 11.59 20.49
C GLY A 749 -29.61 11.09 21.12
N ASN A 750 -30.58 12.00 21.27
CA ASN A 750 -31.93 11.71 21.72
C ASN A 750 -32.96 12.58 20.98
N SER A 751 -33.55 12.02 19.94
CA SER A 751 -34.63 12.65 19.16
C SER A 751 -36.04 12.21 19.61
N GLY A 752 -36.15 11.49 20.73
CA GLY A 752 -37.41 10.98 21.29
C GLY A 752 -37.64 9.50 21.02
N SER A 753 -38.91 9.06 21.15
CA SER A 753 -39.30 7.64 21.06
C SER A 753 -39.53 7.15 19.62
N ASN A 754 -38.52 7.33 18.77
CA ASN A 754 -38.57 7.01 17.35
C ASN A 754 -37.51 5.98 16.91
N THR A 755 -36.70 5.44 17.81
CA THR A 755 -35.60 4.52 17.47
C THR A 755 -36.02 3.07 17.63
N ILE A 756 -35.67 2.17 16.71
CA ILE A 756 -36.01 0.74 16.86
C ILE A 756 -35.30 0.19 18.10
N GLU A 757 -36.08 -0.21 19.11
CA GLU A 757 -35.58 -0.76 20.37
C GLU A 757 -35.71 -2.29 20.40
N LYS A 758 -36.84 -2.81 19.91
CA LYS A 758 -37.11 -4.25 19.83
C LYS A 758 -37.75 -4.61 18.51
N ILE A 759 -37.52 -5.85 18.08
CA ILE A 759 -38.13 -6.44 16.90
C ILE A 759 -38.97 -7.63 17.35
N ARG A 760 -40.28 -7.50 17.16
CA ARG A 760 -41.23 -8.57 17.41
C ARG A 760 -41.22 -9.53 16.23
N VAL A 761 -40.91 -10.80 16.46
CA VAL A 761 -40.64 -11.79 15.41
C VAL A 761 -41.60 -12.98 15.44
N VAL A 762 -41.84 -13.53 14.25
CA VAL A 762 -42.59 -14.77 13.97
C VAL A 762 -41.70 -15.75 13.19
N PRO A 763 -42.06 -17.05 13.11
CA PRO A 763 -41.36 -17.98 12.24
C PRO A 763 -41.35 -17.51 10.78
N SER A 764 -40.18 -17.51 10.15
CA SER A 764 -40.01 -17.03 8.78
C SER A 764 -40.87 -17.81 7.78
N THR A 765 -41.54 -17.07 6.90
CA THR A 765 -42.25 -17.65 5.74
C THR A 765 -41.43 -17.53 4.44
N HIS A 766 -40.29 -16.84 4.50
CA HIS A 766 -39.43 -16.54 3.37
C HIS A 766 -38.20 -17.45 3.37
N SER A 767 -38.19 -18.44 2.47
CA SER A 767 -37.12 -19.44 2.39
C SER A 767 -35.73 -18.81 2.26
N GLY A 768 -34.87 -19.04 3.24
CA GLY A 768 -33.48 -18.59 3.26
C GLY A 768 -33.25 -17.16 3.75
N LEU A 769 -34.30 -16.48 4.24
CA LEU A 769 -34.23 -15.19 4.91
C LEU A 769 -34.79 -15.33 6.33
N TRP A 770 -34.41 -14.40 7.22
CA TRP A 770 -34.90 -14.35 8.60
C TRP A 770 -34.67 -15.68 9.34
N GLU A 771 -33.44 -16.19 9.27
CA GLU A 771 -33.01 -17.40 9.98
C GLU A 771 -33.38 -17.32 11.46
N HIS A 772 -33.26 -16.12 12.04
CA HIS A 772 -33.52 -15.87 13.46
C HIS A 772 -34.93 -15.32 13.74
N GLY A 773 -35.80 -15.17 12.75
CA GLY A 773 -37.19 -14.75 12.92
C GLY A 773 -37.57 -13.53 12.07
N GLU A 774 -38.71 -13.62 11.40
CA GLU A 774 -39.22 -12.56 10.51
C GLU A 774 -39.97 -11.53 11.35
N PRO A 775 -39.72 -10.21 11.19
CA PRO A 775 -40.49 -9.21 11.91
C PRO A 775 -41.98 -9.33 11.59
N ASP A 776 -42.80 -9.33 12.64
CA ASP A 776 -44.25 -9.51 12.55
C ASP A 776 -44.88 -8.47 11.60
N GLY A 777 -45.51 -8.96 10.54
CA GLY A 777 -46.17 -8.11 9.55
C GLY A 777 -45.23 -7.21 8.72
N PHE A 778 -43.92 -7.51 8.63
CA PHE A 778 -42.94 -6.66 7.94
C PHE A 778 -43.32 -6.29 6.50
N TYR A 779 -43.81 -7.28 5.75
CA TYR A 779 -44.20 -7.13 4.34
C TYR A 779 -45.64 -6.64 4.13
N THR A 780 -46.37 -6.35 5.22
CA THR A 780 -47.73 -5.84 5.13
C THR A 780 -47.74 -4.32 4.93
N VAL A 781 -48.81 -3.82 4.33
CA VAL A 781 -48.95 -2.38 4.00
C VAL A 781 -49.29 -1.54 5.26
N PHE A 782 -49.81 -2.16 6.32
CA PHE A 782 -50.30 -1.49 7.52
C PHE A 782 -49.72 -2.14 8.78
N GLY A 783 -49.44 -1.34 9.80
CA GLY A 783 -48.92 -1.82 11.09
C GLY A 783 -47.56 -1.22 11.43
N ASP A 784 -47.00 -1.63 12.56
CA ASP A 784 -45.66 -1.24 13.03
C ASP A 784 -44.53 -2.05 12.37
N LYS A 785 -44.87 -3.00 11.49
CA LYS A 785 -43.94 -3.93 10.82
C LYS A 785 -43.10 -4.76 11.82
N GLY A 786 -43.61 -4.94 13.04
CA GLY A 786 -42.89 -5.62 14.12
C GLY A 786 -41.79 -4.78 14.75
N LEU A 787 -41.69 -3.48 14.42
CA LEU A 787 -40.63 -2.58 14.88
C LEU A 787 -41.12 -1.77 16.09
N GLU A 788 -40.80 -2.23 17.30
CA GLU A 788 -41.13 -1.55 18.56
C GLU A 788 -40.10 -0.44 18.82
N ARG A 789 -40.56 0.82 18.87
CA ARG A 789 -39.68 2.00 18.97
C ARG A 789 -39.59 2.54 20.41
N GLY A 790 -38.36 2.90 20.80
CA GLY A 790 -37.99 3.49 22.08
C GLY A 790 -37.12 4.74 21.91
N ILE A 791 -36.53 5.20 23.01
CA ILE A 791 -35.71 6.44 23.05
C ILE A 791 -34.34 6.26 22.36
N GLY A 792 -33.94 7.25 21.57
CA GLY A 792 -32.66 7.27 20.87
C GLY A 792 -32.60 8.36 19.80
N ASP A 793 -31.64 8.26 18.90
CA ASP A 793 -31.35 9.28 17.87
C ASP A 793 -31.96 8.98 16.49
N ASN A 794 -33.00 8.14 16.44
CA ASN A 794 -33.64 7.56 15.25
C ASN A 794 -32.92 6.30 14.69
N THR A 795 -31.63 6.12 14.99
CA THR A 795 -30.83 4.99 14.51
C THR A 795 -30.36 4.10 15.65
N VAL A 796 -29.70 4.68 16.65
CA VAL A 796 -29.09 4.03 17.79
C VAL A 796 -29.85 4.38 19.07
N THR A 797 -30.22 3.35 19.85
CA THR A 797 -30.88 3.58 21.14
C THR A 797 -29.89 4.18 22.15
N ILE A 798 -30.39 4.89 23.17
CA ILE A 798 -29.53 5.38 24.26
C ILE A 798 -28.72 4.25 24.91
N PHE A 799 -29.32 3.07 25.05
CA PHE A 799 -28.64 1.90 25.58
C PHE A 799 -27.54 1.37 24.64
N GLY A 800 -27.82 1.31 23.34
CA GLY A 800 -26.86 0.92 22.29
C GLY A 800 -25.67 1.88 22.20
N ALA A 801 -25.91 3.18 22.41
CA ALA A 801 -24.89 4.22 22.42
C ALA A 801 -24.16 4.39 23.76
N THR A 802 -24.50 3.60 24.78
CA THR A 802 -23.81 3.64 26.08
C THR A 802 -22.59 2.74 26.06
N LEU A 803 -21.40 3.33 26.19
CA LEU A 803 -20.12 2.63 26.17
C LEU A 803 -19.88 1.79 27.44
N ASN A 804 -19.70 2.46 28.59
CA ASN A 804 -19.40 1.86 29.89
C ASN A 804 -19.99 2.73 31.00
N SER A 805 -20.36 2.13 32.13
CA SER A 805 -20.85 2.86 33.30
C SER A 805 -19.88 3.90 33.90
N SER A 806 -18.58 3.81 33.61
CA SER A 806 -17.57 4.78 34.07
C SER A 806 -17.49 6.04 33.20
N ILE A 807 -18.04 6.01 31.98
CA ILE A 807 -18.05 7.15 31.05
C ILE A 807 -19.47 7.73 31.02
N ILE A 808 -19.61 8.99 31.40
CA ILE A 808 -20.92 9.66 31.46
C ILE A 808 -21.33 10.07 30.05
N ASN A 809 -22.51 9.63 29.62
CA ASN A 809 -23.10 10.06 28.35
C ASN A 809 -23.45 11.55 28.41
N GLN A 810 -23.06 12.27 27.38
CA GLN A 810 -23.44 13.66 27.18
C GLN A 810 -24.53 13.73 26.11
N GLU A 811 -25.77 13.94 26.54
CA GLU A 811 -26.92 13.89 25.65
C GLU A 811 -27.07 15.16 24.77
N ILE A 812 -27.38 14.96 23.49
CA ILE A 812 -27.80 15.99 22.54
C ILE A 812 -29.20 15.66 22.02
N SER A 813 -30.10 16.63 22.06
CA SER A 813 -31.52 16.44 21.70
C SER A 813 -31.78 16.57 20.20
N ASP A 814 -31.12 15.75 19.37
CA ASP A 814 -31.31 15.74 17.90
C ASP A 814 -31.21 14.31 17.32
N ASN A 815 -31.48 14.18 16.03
CA ASN A 815 -31.34 12.95 15.26
C ASN A 815 -29.87 12.63 14.98
N HIS A 816 -29.61 11.36 14.63
CA HIS A 816 -28.27 10.80 14.46
C HIS A 816 -27.39 11.62 13.50
N GLN A 817 -27.93 11.99 12.33
CA GLN A 817 -27.18 12.70 11.29
C GLN A 817 -26.93 14.19 11.60
N ARG A 818 -27.62 14.77 12.60
CA ARG A 818 -27.41 16.16 13.03
C ARG A 818 -26.45 16.30 14.21
N ILE A 819 -26.01 15.19 14.82
CA ILE A 819 -25.13 15.24 15.99
C ILE A 819 -23.83 16.03 15.70
N PRO A 820 -23.11 15.82 14.57
CA PRO A 820 -21.88 16.58 14.30
C PRO A 820 -22.09 18.10 14.21
N THR A 821 -23.13 18.56 13.52
CA THR A 821 -23.50 19.98 13.45
C THR A 821 -23.84 20.53 14.84
N VAL A 822 -24.77 19.90 15.57
CA VAL A 822 -25.26 20.44 16.85
C VAL A 822 -24.20 20.36 17.95
N ALA A 823 -23.23 19.45 17.84
CA ALA A 823 -22.15 19.29 18.79
C ALA A 823 -20.94 20.20 18.53
N GLU A 824 -20.87 20.92 17.40
CA GLU A 824 -19.64 21.59 16.93
C GLU A 824 -18.96 22.50 17.97
N ALA A 825 -19.73 23.35 18.66
CA ALA A 825 -19.20 24.29 19.65
C ALA A 825 -18.66 23.56 20.87
N LYS A 826 -19.29 22.43 21.20
CA LYS A 826 -18.92 21.55 22.29
C LYS A 826 -17.68 20.74 21.94
N ILE A 827 -17.60 20.22 20.72
CA ILE A 827 -16.43 19.50 20.19
C ILE A 827 -15.22 20.44 20.23
N PHE A 828 -15.33 21.66 19.71
CA PHE A 828 -14.25 22.64 19.81
C PHE A 828 -13.81 22.91 21.26
N ASN A 829 -14.77 22.98 22.19
CA ASN A 829 -14.47 23.16 23.60
C ASN A 829 -13.77 21.96 24.25
N ILE A 830 -14.18 20.74 23.89
CA ILE A 830 -13.52 19.51 24.34
C ILE A 830 -12.08 19.52 23.85
N LEU A 831 -11.88 19.68 22.53
CA LEU A 831 -10.57 19.60 21.89
C LEU A 831 -9.57 20.65 22.42
N THR A 832 -10.03 21.87 22.71
CA THR A 832 -9.13 23.00 22.98
C THR A 832 -9.21 23.60 24.38
N GLY A 833 -10.22 23.23 25.17
CA GLY A 833 -10.57 23.89 26.43
C GLY A 833 -11.11 25.33 26.28
N LYS A 834 -11.35 25.81 25.05
CA LYS A 834 -11.78 27.19 24.75
C LYS A 834 -13.23 27.26 24.30
N THR A 835 -13.87 28.41 24.43
CA THR A 835 -15.21 28.63 23.84
C THR A 835 -15.06 28.98 22.36
N ALA A 836 -15.84 28.34 21.49
CA ALA A 836 -15.91 28.69 20.07
C ALA A 836 -16.42 30.13 19.91
N SER A 837 -15.71 30.92 19.12
CA SER A 837 -16.07 32.30 18.78
C SER A 837 -17.06 32.40 17.62
N THR A 838 -17.02 31.42 16.72
CA THR A 838 -17.88 31.31 15.53
C THR A 838 -18.39 29.86 15.40
N THR A 839 -19.64 29.70 14.97
CA THR A 839 -20.37 28.41 14.85
C THR A 839 -21.23 28.44 13.58
N PHE A 840 -21.52 27.30 12.96
CA PHE A 840 -22.28 27.16 11.71
C PHE A 840 -23.43 26.14 11.87
N ASP A 841 -24.62 26.47 11.36
CA ASP A 841 -25.72 25.51 11.23
C ASP A 841 -26.46 25.86 9.94
N ASN A 842 -26.08 25.18 8.86
CA ASN A 842 -26.64 25.44 7.53
C ASN A 842 -27.92 24.62 7.28
N ASP A 843 -28.50 24.01 8.33
CA ASP A 843 -29.74 23.23 8.28
C ASP A 843 -29.73 22.05 7.30
N TYR A 844 -28.55 21.56 6.91
CA TYR A 844 -28.42 20.40 6.03
C TYR A 844 -29.25 19.20 6.51
N GLY A 845 -29.42 19.02 7.82
CA GLY A 845 -30.19 17.95 8.45
C GLY A 845 -31.73 18.06 8.44
N VAL A 846 -32.36 19.07 7.82
CA VAL A 846 -33.83 19.31 7.90
C VAL A 846 -34.53 19.06 6.55
N ASP A 847 -35.60 18.26 6.54
CA ASP A 847 -36.47 18.02 5.36
C ASP A 847 -35.70 17.69 4.05
N LYS A 848 -34.66 16.85 4.17
CA LYS A 848 -33.78 16.48 3.06
C LYS A 848 -34.56 15.85 1.90
N LYS A 849 -34.27 16.31 0.69
CA LYS A 849 -34.72 15.71 -0.57
C LYS A 849 -33.51 15.45 -1.46
N ILE A 850 -33.46 14.31 -2.13
CA ILE A 850 -32.38 14.00 -3.08
C ILE A 850 -32.97 13.57 -4.42
N LEU A 851 -32.45 14.15 -5.50
CA LEU A 851 -32.51 13.56 -6.83
C LEU A 851 -31.23 12.75 -7.04
N LEU A 852 -31.36 11.43 -7.15
CA LEU A 852 -30.27 10.48 -7.40
C LEU A 852 -30.41 9.92 -8.82
N ILE A 853 -29.36 10.04 -9.63
CA ILE A 853 -29.29 9.48 -10.97
C ILE A 853 -28.09 8.54 -11.05
N GLN A 854 -28.34 7.25 -11.31
CA GLN A 854 -27.31 6.20 -11.37
C GLN A 854 -27.28 5.57 -12.76
N LEU A 855 -26.08 5.38 -13.32
CA LEU A 855 -25.91 4.82 -14.66
C LEU A 855 -25.57 3.33 -14.65
N LEU A 856 -26.13 2.56 -15.55
CA LEU A 856 -25.63 1.23 -15.89
C LEU A 856 -24.89 1.39 -17.23
N SER A 857 -23.55 1.44 -17.17
CA SER A 857 -22.60 1.66 -18.27
C SER A 857 -22.92 0.83 -19.53
N PRO A 858 -22.52 1.26 -20.76
CA PRO A 858 -21.40 2.15 -21.09
C PRO A 858 -21.82 3.53 -21.63
N VAL A 859 -22.23 4.43 -20.73
CA VAL A 859 -22.49 5.83 -21.05
C VAL A 859 -21.88 6.72 -19.97
N ASP A 860 -21.51 7.93 -20.35
CA ASP A 860 -21.25 9.04 -19.42
C ASP A 860 -22.41 10.03 -19.46
N PHE A 861 -22.58 10.86 -18.42
CA PHE A 861 -23.69 11.83 -18.40
C PHE A 861 -23.37 13.22 -17.87
N MET A 862 -24.19 14.17 -18.31
CA MET A 862 -24.25 15.54 -17.84
C MET A 862 -25.70 15.93 -17.57
N ILE A 863 -25.94 16.67 -16.49
CA ILE A 863 -27.24 17.22 -16.12
C ILE A 863 -27.21 18.73 -16.23
N THR A 864 -28.27 19.30 -16.80
CA THR A 864 -28.57 20.74 -16.72
C THR A 864 -29.84 20.94 -15.89
N ALA A 865 -29.74 21.73 -14.83
CA ALA A 865 -30.84 22.08 -13.93
C ALA A 865 -31.79 23.15 -14.52
N PRO A 866 -32.98 23.37 -13.93
CA PRO A 866 -33.94 24.39 -14.39
C PRO A 866 -33.39 25.83 -14.43
N ASN A 867 -32.31 26.10 -13.70
CA ASN A 867 -31.62 27.39 -13.67
C ASN A 867 -30.38 27.44 -14.58
N GLU A 868 -30.26 26.50 -15.53
CA GLU A 868 -29.18 26.37 -16.52
C GLU A 868 -27.79 26.02 -15.93
N LYS A 869 -27.69 25.77 -14.62
CA LYS A 869 -26.47 25.26 -13.99
C LYS A 869 -26.27 23.79 -14.34
N LYS A 870 -25.01 23.41 -14.56
CA LYS A 870 -24.63 22.08 -15.03
C LYS A 870 -23.81 21.29 -14.02
N ILE A 871 -23.92 19.97 -14.10
CA ILE A 871 -23.06 19.02 -13.39
C ILE A 871 -22.83 17.78 -14.27
N GLY A 872 -21.65 17.15 -14.19
CA GLY A 872 -21.31 15.96 -14.98
C GLY A 872 -20.26 16.23 -16.07
N LYS A 873 -20.02 15.26 -16.96
CA LYS A 873 -18.96 15.34 -17.97
C LYS A 873 -19.27 16.35 -19.08
N ASN A 874 -18.35 17.26 -19.34
CA ASN A 874 -18.41 18.11 -20.54
C ASN A 874 -17.90 17.33 -21.75
N PHE A 875 -18.80 16.84 -22.59
CA PHE A 875 -18.47 16.07 -23.80
C PHE A 875 -17.63 16.83 -24.85
N GLN A 876 -17.48 18.16 -24.74
CA GLN A 876 -16.70 18.96 -25.70
C GLN A 876 -15.25 19.15 -25.24
N THR A 877 -15.04 19.42 -23.95
CA THR A 877 -13.70 19.70 -23.41
C THR A 877 -13.09 18.49 -22.71
N GLY A 878 -13.91 17.52 -22.33
CA GLY A 878 -13.50 16.41 -21.47
C GLY A 878 -13.27 16.80 -20.01
N GLU A 879 -13.66 18.01 -19.59
CA GLU A 879 -13.62 18.47 -18.20
C GLU A 879 -14.95 18.20 -17.48
N GLU A 880 -15.02 18.44 -16.17
CA GLU A 880 -16.25 18.32 -15.40
C GLU A 880 -16.96 19.67 -15.21
N TYR A 881 -18.28 19.65 -15.34
CA TYR A 881 -19.12 20.70 -14.76
C TYR A 881 -19.42 20.39 -13.30
N ASN A 882 -19.33 21.43 -12.45
CA ASN A 882 -19.74 21.38 -11.05
C ASN A 882 -20.34 22.72 -10.61
N GLN A 883 -21.51 23.07 -11.14
CA GLN A 883 -22.12 24.41 -10.97
C GLN A 883 -23.41 24.40 -10.15
N ILE A 884 -24.02 23.22 -9.97
CA ILE A 884 -25.20 23.02 -9.13
C ILE A 884 -24.72 22.95 -7.67
N GLN A 885 -25.31 23.77 -6.81
CA GLN A 885 -24.97 23.81 -5.39
C GLN A 885 -25.42 22.51 -4.71
N ASP A 886 -24.62 22.02 -3.75
CA ASP A 886 -24.88 20.79 -2.97
C ASP A 886 -25.17 19.55 -3.84
N ALA A 887 -24.66 19.56 -5.06
CA ALA A 887 -24.71 18.45 -5.98
C ALA A 887 -23.35 17.76 -6.03
N PHE A 888 -23.37 16.44 -6.12
CA PHE A 888 -22.19 15.62 -6.19
C PHE A 888 -22.24 14.73 -7.42
N TYR A 889 -21.11 14.66 -8.12
CA TYR A 889 -20.91 13.80 -9.27
C TYR A 889 -19.75 12.86 -8.96
N SER A 890 -19.97 11.54 -9.00
CA SER A 890 -18.90 10.58 -8.68
C SER A 890 -17.78 10.56 -9.71
N GLY A 891 -18.01 11.07 -10.92
CA GLY A 891 -17.01 11.16 -11.99
C GLY A 891 -17.01 9.95 -12.92
N TYR A 892 -16.48 10.14 -14.13
CA TYR A 892 -16.54 9.21 -15.27
C TYR A 892 -15.29 8.34 -15.42
N GLN A 893 -14.38 8.35 -14.45
CA GLN A 893 -13.16 7.51 -14.48
C GLN A 893 -13.38 6.08 -13.97
N THR A 894 -14.58 5.77 -13.47
CA THR A 894 -14.93 4.46 -12.92
C THR A 894 -16.29 4.02 -13.43
N ASP A 895 -16.55 2.72 -13.43
CA ASP A 895 -17.86 2.16 -13.83
C ASP A 895 -19.02 2.58 -12.91
N ASN A 896 -18.72 3.17 -11.75
CA ASN A 896 -19.69 3.59 -10.74
C ASN A 896 -20.06 5.08 -10.86
N GLU A 897 -20.60 5.46 -12.02
CA GLU A 897 -21.01 6.83 -12.28
C GLU A 897 -22.43 7.11 -11.75
N TYR A 898 -22.57 8.19 -10.98
CA TYR A 898 -23.86 8.70 -10.49
C TYR A 898 -23.77 10.20 -10.12
N ILE A 899 -24.93 10.85 -10.04
CA ILE A 899 -25.09 12.23 -9.59
C ILE A 899 -26.17 12.28 -8.51
N THR A 900 -25.88 12.97 -7.41
CA THR A 900 -26.86 13.36 -6.39
C THR A 900 -27.03 14.87 -6.42
N ILE A 901 -28.27 15.34 -6.31
CA ILE A 901 -28.58 16.76 -6.11
C ILE A 901 -29.39 16.86 -4.83
N LEU A 902 -28.77 17.41 -3.78
CA LEU A 902 -29.45 17.69 -2.52
C LEU A 902 -30.39 18.88 -2.71
N ASN A 903 -31.61 18.74 -2.21
CA ASN A 903 -32.69 19.73 -2.31
C ASN A 903 -32.91 20.24 -3.75
N PRO A 904 -33.26 19.36 -4.71
CA PRO A 904 -33.39 19.72 -6.12
C PRO A 904 -34.49 20.77 -6.34
N LEU A 905 -34.27 21.68 -7.29
CA LEU A 905 -35.24 22.69 -7.71
C LEU A 905 -36.47 22.05 -8.38
N ASP A 906 -37.64 22.67 -8.24
CA ASP A 906 -38.78 22.31 -9.09
C ASP A 906 -38.52 22.68 -10.55
N GLY A 907 -38.89 21.80 -11.47
CA GLY A 907 -38.78 22.06 -12.90
C GLY A 907 -38.19 20.91 -13.70
N LYS A 908 -37.84 21.23 -14.95
CA LYS A 908 -37.26 20.28 -15.90
C LYS A 908 -35.75 20.22 -15.75
N TYR A 909 -35.22 19.04 -15.56
CA TYR A 909 -33.80 18.74 -15.69
C TYR A 909 -33.57 18.03 -17.02
N LYS A 910 -32.55 18.48 -17.75
CA LYS A 910 -32.08 17.83 -18.98
C LYS A 910 -30.89 16.94 -18.63
N ILE A 911 -30.94 15.68 -19.06
CA ILE A 911 -29.84 14.71 -18.91
C ILE A 911 -29.32 14.42 -20.32
N GLU A 912 -28.04 14.63 -20.55
CA GLU A 912 -27.36 14.28 -21.81
C GLU A 912 -26.47 13.08 -21.51
N VAL A 913 -26.69 11.96 -22.20
CA VAL A 913 -25.84 10.78 -22.09
C VAL A 913 -25.06 10.56 -23.37
N GLN A 914 -23.77 10.25 -23.25
CA GLN A 914 -22.89 9.96 -24.39
C GLN A 914 -22.40 8.52 -24.29
N GLY A 915 -22.52 7.76 -25.37
CA GLY A 915 -21.97 6.40 -25.43
C GLY A 915 -20.45 6.39 -25.33
N THR A 916 -19.93 5.51 -24.48
CA THR A 916 -18.49 5.31 -24.29
C THR A 916 -18.01 4.01 -24.93
N ASP A 917 -16.69 3.82 -24.97
CA ASP A 917 -16.02 2.61 -25.44
C ASP A 917 -16.49 2.11 -26.82
N ASN A 918 -17.01 0.87 -26.90
CA ASN A 918 -17.55 0.25 -28.12
C ASN A 918 -19.08 0.41 -28.21
N GLY A 919 -19.68 1.23 -27.35
CA GLY A 919 -21.12 1.29 -27.17
C GLY A 919 -21.68 0.02 -26.50
N GLY A 920 -23.00 -0.06 -26.39
CA GLY A 920 -23.68 -1.19 -25.74
C GLY A 920 -25.02 -0.82 -25.13
N GLN A 921 -25.62 -1.80 -24.43
CA GLN A 921 -26.83 -1.56 -23.64
C GLN A 921 -26.47 -0.72 -22.42
N TYR A 922 -27.24 0.33 -22.17
CA TYR A 922 -27.15 1.13 -20.95
C TYR A 922 -28.51 1.24 -20.26
N GLY A 923 -28.45 1.59 -18.97
CA GLY A 923 -29.62 1.90 -18.14
C GLY A 923 -29.39 3.17 -17.33
N ILE A 924 -30.46 3.89 -17.01
CA ILE A 924 -30.43 5.10 -16.18
C ILE A 924 -31.54 4.96 -15.15
N LEU A 925 -31.16 4.94 -13.88
CA LEU A 925 -32.08 4.90 -12.76
C LEU A 925 -32.18 6.32 -12.20
N THR A 926 -33.38 6.88 -12.24
CA THR A 926 -33.68 8.21 -11.69
C THR A 926 -34.57 8.04 -10.47
N SER A 927 -34.03 8.37 -9.31
CA SER A 927 -34.69 8.22 -8.02
C SER A 927 -34.92 9.58 -7.37
N TYR A 928 -36.12 9.82 -6.87
CA TYR A 928 -36.41 10.93 -5.96
C TYR A 928 -36.60 10.37 -4.56
N VAL A 929 -35.89 10.91 -3.59
CA VAL A 929 -35.88 10.46 -2.19
C VAL A 929 -36.25 11.63 -1.28
N SER A 930 -37.17 11.39 -0.35
CA SER A 930 -37.49 12.27 0.77
C SER A 930 -37.77 11.42 2.01
N ASP A 931 -38.03 12.04 3.16
CA ASP A 931 -38.31 11.27 4.37
C ASP A 931 -39.53 10.34 4.21
N GLY A 932 -39.32 9.06 4.52
CA GLY A 932 -40.33 8.00 4.38
C GLY A 932 -40.79 7.68 2.95
N PHE A 933 -40.18 8.26 1.92
CA PHE A 933 -40.67 8.13 0.55
C PHE A 933 -39.54 8.08 -0.49
N ALA A 934 -39.65 7.14 -1.44
CA ALA A 934 -38.89 7.17 -2.68
C ALA A 934 -39.71 6.66 -3.85
N THR A 935 -39.33 7.13 -5.04
CA THR A 935 -39.81 6.62 -6.33
C THR A 935 -38.65 6.58 -7.31
N THR A 936 -38.59 5.52 -8.11
CA THR A 936 -37.52 5.28 -9.08
C THR A 936 -38.11 4.97 -10.44
N THR A 937 -37.57 5.60 -11.48
CA THR A 937 -37.87 5.28 -12.89
C THR A 937 -36.62 4.80 -13.59
N GLU A 938 -36.74 3.70 -14.34
CA GLU A 938 -35.67 3.15 -15.18
C GLU A 938 -35.87 3.56 -16.64
N THR A 939 -34.81 4.07 -17.27
CA THR A 939 -34.74 4.28 -18.73
C THR A 939 -33.61 3.45 -19.31
N VAL A 940 -33.89 2.67 -20.36
CA VAL A 940 -32.90 1.80 -21.02
C VAL A 940 -32.71 2.19 -22.49
N GLY A 941 -31.53 1.90 -23.02
CA GLY A 941 -31.21 2.13 -24.43
C GLY A 941 -29.99 1.34 -24.90
N ILE A 942 -29.70 1.44 -26.19
CA ILE A 942 -28.45 1.00 -26.78
C ILE A 942 -27.76 2.23 -27.38
N THR A 943 -26.47 2.38 -27.09
CA THR A 943 -25.65 3.48 -27.58
C THR A 943 -24.53 2.97 -28.47
N GLU A 944 -24.16 3.76 -29.47
CA GLU A 944 -22.88 3.64 -30.17
C GLU A 944 -21.85 4.60 -29.52
N PRO A 945 -20.54 4.44 -29.79
CA PRO A 945 -19.52 5.38 -29.32
C PRO A 945 -19.83 6.81 -29.77
N ASP A 946 -19.63 7.77 -28.86
CA ASP A 946 -19.85 9.22 -29.04
C ASP A 946 -21.30 9.64 -29.32
N GLN A 947 -22.26 8.71 -29.43
CA GLN A 947 -23.67 9.02 -29.64
C GLN A 947 -24.22 9.74 -28.42
N ILE A 948 -24.79 10.94 -28.62
CA ILE A 948 -25.47 11.70 -27.57
C ILE A 948 -26.98 11.40 -27.63
N THR A 949 -27.54 11.02 -26.48
CA THR A 949 -28.99 10.86 -26.27
C THR A 949 -29.44 11.82 -25.18
N ASN A 950 -30.50 12.59 -25.43
CA ASN A 950 -31.08 13.47 -24.41
C ASN A 950 -32.20 12.74 -23.67
N LEU A 951 -32.32 13.02 -22.37
CA LEU A 951 -33.47 12.68 -21.55
C LEU A 951 -33.96 13.92 -20.80
N GLU A 952 -35.24 13.92 -20.48
CA GLU A 952 -35.85 14.92 -19.58
C GLU A 952 -36.38 14.23 -18.34
N VAL A 953 -36.16 14.83 -17.17
CA VAL A 953 -36.85 14.48 -15.93
C VAL A 953 -37.57 15.72 -15.37
N GLN A 954 -38.85 15.54 -15.04
CA GLN A 954 -39.66 16.57 -14.38
C GLN A 954 -39.67 16.34 -12.87
N ILE A 955 -39.20 17.34 -12.12
CA ILE A 955 -39.24 17.35 -10.65
C ILE A 955 -40.36 18.27 -10.18
N ASP A 956 -41.15 17.76 -9.23
CA ASP A 956 -42.17 18.48 -8.46
C ASP A 956 -42.05 18.00 -7.00
N ASN A 957 -41.42 18.82 -6.16
CA ASN A 957 -41.19 18.51 -4.75
C ASN A 957 -42.49 18.42 -3.93
N ILE A 958 -43.62 18.93 -4.45
CA ILE A 958 -44.93 18.82 -3.80
C ILE A 958 -45.59 17.47 -4.16
N ASN A 959 -45.45 17.02 -5.41
CA ASN A 959 -46.05 15.77 -5.91
C ASN A 959 -45.01 14.81 -6.50
N PRO A 960 -44.03 14.34 -5.71
CA PRO A 960 -42.87 13.61 -6.23
C PRO A 960 -43.20 12.23 -6.79
N GLN A 961 -44.40 11.70 -6.51
CA GLN A 961 -44.94 10.44 -7.05
C GLN A 961 -45.03 10.41 -8.58
N ASN A 962 -45.06 11.58 -9.24
CA ASN A 962 -45.24 11.70 -10.68
C ASN A 962 -43.93 11.91 -11.45
N ILE A 963 -42.77 11.58 -10.85
CA ILE A 963 -41.50 11.67 -11.58
C ILE A 963 -41.57 10.81 -12.85
N THR A 964 -41.21 11.39 -13.99
CA THR A 964 -41.08 10.68 -15.25
C THR A 964 -39.77 11.05 -15.90
N THR A 965 -38.93 10.06 -16.21
CA THR A 965 -37.79 10.23 -17.10
C THR A 965 -38.18 9.78 -18.51
N GLN A 966 -37.88 10.60 -19.51
CA GLN A 966 -38.22 10.31 -20.92
C GLN A 966 -37.01 10.46 -21.82
N LYS A 967 -36.70 9.41 -22.59
CA LYS A 967 -35.65 9.39 -23.63
C LYS A 967 -36.15 10.11 -24.89
N GLU A 968 -35.41 11.10 -25.38
CA GLU A 968 -35.69 11.75 -26.67
C GLU A 968 -35.31 10.82 -27.83
N ILE A 969 -36.26 10.53 -28.72
CA ILE A 969 -36.04 9.58 -29.83
C ILE A 969 -35.80 10.32 -31.15
N THR A 970 -34.56 10.22 -31.64
CA THR A 970 -34.17 10.65 -32.99
C THR A 970 -34.08 9.45 -33.95
N LEU A 971 -33.96 9.69 -35.26
CA LEU A 971 -33.71 8.62 -36.24
C LEU A 971 -32.39 7.89 -35.95
N GLU A 972 -31.38 8.61 -35.48
CA GLU A 972 -30.09 8.05 -35.10
C GLU A 972 -30.25 7.10 -33.90
N VAL A 973 -30.87 7.56 -32.81
CA VAL A 973 -31.15 6.74 -31.62
C VAL A 973 -31.93 5.48 -32.00
N LEU A 974 -33.04 5.62 -32.72
CA LEU A 974 -33.89 4.48 -33.08
C LEU A 974 -33.23 3.52 -34.09
N THR A 975 -32.38 4.03 -34.98
CA THR A 975 -31.59 3.19 -35.89
C THR A 975 -30.54 2.38 -35.13
N ASN A 976 -29.89 3.00 -34.14
CA ASN A 976 -28.89 2.36 -33.30
C ASN A 976 -29.53 1.33 -32.37
N ASP A 977 -30.69 1.63 -31.77
CA ASP A 977 -31.47 0.67 -30.97
C ASP A 977 -31.85 -0.58 -31.80
N ILE A 978 -32.24 -0.43 -33.08
CA ILE A 978 -32.54 -1.57 -33.97
C ILE A 978 -31.28 -2.38 -34.33
N ASN A 979 -30.20 -1.70 -34.71
CA ASN A 979 -28.94 -2.37 -35.09
C ASN A 979 -28.30 -3.07 -33.89
N GLY A 980 -28.27 -2.40 -32.75
CA GLY A 980 -27.81 -2.93 -31.47
C GLY A 980 -28.62 -4.14 -31.02
N ALA A 981 -29.94 -4.07 -31.07
CA ALA A 981 -30.80 -5.21 -30.75
C ALA A 981 -30.56 -6.41 -31.69
N TYR A 982 -30.20 -6.18 -32.94
CA TYR A 982 -29.78 -7.25 -33.84
C TYR A 982 -28.41 -7.83 -33.47
N ASN A 983 -27.43 -6.99 -33.16
CA ASN A 983 -26.08 -7.42 -32.77
C ASN A 983 -26.07 -8.22 -31.46
N LEU A 984 -26.94 -7.87 -30.51
CA LEU A 984 -27.17 -8.63 -29.27
C LEU A 984 -28.00 -9.91 -29.48
N GLY A 985 -28.44 -10.17 -30.72
CA GLY A 985 -29.27 -11.33 -31.06
C GLY A 985 -30.70 -11.24 -30.50
N TRP A 986 -31.15 -10.07 -30.06
CA TRP A 986 -32.55 -9.83 -29.68
C TRP A 986 -33.45 -9.79 -30.91
N ILE A 987 -32.97 -9.28 -32.03
CA ILE A 987 -33.56 -9.48 -33.36
C ILE A 987 -32.84 -10.65 -34.03
N LYS A 988 -33.57 -11.73 -34.31
CA LYS A 988 -32.98 -13.04 -34.65
C LYS A 988 -32.49 -13.15 -36.09
N ASP A 989 -32.98 -12.30 -36.99
CA ASP A 989 -32.69 -12.43 -38.41
C ASP A 989 -32.56 -11.07 -39.10
N ARG A 990 -31.68 -11.05 -40.11
CA ARG A 990 -31.35 -9.86 -40.89
C ARG A 990 -32.58 -9.28 -41.62
N THR A 991 -33.52 -10.12 -42.03
CA THR A 991 -34.71 -9.67 -42.76
C THR A 991 -35.62 -8.83 -41.88
N THR A 992 -35.84 -9.25 -40.63
CA THR A 992 -36.60 -8.50 -39.64
C THR A 992 -35.93 -7.18 -39.31
N ARG A 993 -34.59 -7.17 -39.10
CA ARG A 993 -33.82 -5.93 -38.90
C ARG A 993 -33.96 -4.97 -40.09
N ASP A 994 -33.68 -5.43 -41.30
CA ASP A 994 -33.70 -4.59 -42.51
C ASP A 994 -35.11 -4.04 -42.80
N TYR A 995 -36.16 -4.80 -42.45
CA TYR A 995 -37.54 -4.32 -42.48
C TYR A 995 -37.78 -3.16 -41.52
N LEU A 996 -37.37 -3.30 -40.25
CA LEU A 996 -37.56 -2.28 -39.21
C LEU A 996 -36.78 -1.00 -39.55
N LEU A 997 -35.52 -1.12 -39.96
CA LEU A 997 -34.69 0.01 -40.38
C LEU A 997 -35.35 0.82 -41.51
N LYS A 998 -35.86 0.12 -42.54
CA LYS A 998 -36.55 0.77 -43.65
C LYS A 998 -37.79 1.53 -43.18
N LYS A 999 -38.58 0.93 -42.28
CA LYS A 999 -39.81 1.55 -41.77
C LYS A 999 -39.52 2.78 -40.91
N VAL A 1000 -38.47 2.74 -40.11
CA VAL A 1000 -38.07 3.86 -39.24
C VAL A 1000 -37.62 5.08 -40.06
N HIS A 1001 -36.89 4.88 -41.16
CA HIS A 1001 -36.57 5.97 -42.10
C HIS A 1001 -37.81 6.61 -42.75
N ASP A 1002 -38.89 5.84 -42.92
CA ASP A 1002 -40.16 6.36 -43.45
C ASP A 1002 -40.98 7.08 -42.37
N ILE A 1003 -40.76 6.80 -41.08
CA ILE A 1003 -41.47 7.39 -39.94
C ILE A 1003 -40.98 8.81 -39.64
N ILE A 1004 -39.66 9.04 -39.61
CA ILE A 1004 -39.07 10.32 -39.21
C ILE A 1004 -38.53 11.04 -40.46
N LYS A 1005 -39.03 12.26 -40.73
CA LYS A 1005 -38.57 13.10 -41.85
C LYS A 1005 -37.81 14.33 -41.37
N TYR A 1006 -36.66 14.60 -41.97
CA TYR A 1006 -35.79 15.74 -41.64
C TYR A 1006 -35.91 16.90 -42.64
N ASP A 1007 -35.70 18.14 -42.17
CA ASP A 1007 -35.40 19.26 -43.06
C ASP A 1007 -33.94 19.25 -43.54
N SER A 1008 -33.60 20.18 -44.43
CA SER A 1008 -32.25 20.35 -44.96
C SER A 1008 -31.20 20.82 -43.95
N ARG A 1009 -31.58 21.07 -42.69
CA ARG A 1009 -30.68 21.44 -41.59
C ARG A 1009 -30.57 20.35 -40.53
N GLY A 1010 -31.22 19.20 -40.71
CA GLY A 1010 -31.15 18.06 -39.79
C GLY A 1010 -32.16 18.10 -38.65
N GLY A 1011 -33.15 19.00 -38.66
CA GLY A 1011 -34.25 19.01 -37.67
C GLY A 1011 -35.40 18.08 -38.08
N ILE A 1012 -36.04 17.40 -37.12
CA ILE A 1012 -37.23 16.58 -37.40
C ILE A 1012 -38.37 17.52 -37.82
N THR A 1013 -38.88 17.35 -39.05
CA THR A 1013 -39.98 18.16 -39.61
C THR A 1013 -41.34 17.52 -39.43
N LYS A 1014 -41.41 16.18 -39.41
CA LYS A 1014 -42.68 15.45 -39.31
C LYS A 1014 -42.45 13.98 -38.92
N VAL A 1015 -43.22 13.51 -37.95
CA VAL A 1015 -43.33 12.08 -37.60
C VAL A 1015 -44.61 11.48 -38.18
N ASP A 1016 -44.53 10.38 -38.93
CA ASP A 1016 -45.69 9.63 -39.41
C ASP A 1016 -46.23 8.70 -38.32
N ARG A 1017 -47.06 9.27 -37.45
CA ARG A 1017 -47.69 8.56 -36.31
C ARG A 1017 -48.55 7.36 -36.72
N LYS A 1018 -49.08 7.34 -37.96
CA LYS A 1018 -49.86 6.19 -38.45
C LYS A 1018 -48.93 5.03 -38.77
N LEU A 1019 -47.81 5.31 -39.43
CA LEU A 1019 -46.80 4.31 -39.73
C LEU A 1019 -46.14 3.76 -38.46
N ALA A 1020 -45.82 4.62 -37.48
CA ALA A 1020 -45.29 4.18 -36.18
C ALA A 1020 -46.24 3.20 -35.46
N LYS A 1021 -47.56 3.48 -35.45
CA LYS A 1021 -48.57 2.57 -34.90
C LYS A 1021 -48.65 1.23 -35.65
N LEU A 1022 -48.44 1.22 -36.96
CA LEU A 1022 -48.38 -0.02 -37.74
C LEU A 1022 -47.12 -0.83 -37.37
N VAL A 1023 -45.98 -0.18 -37.19
CA VAL A 1023 -44.75 -0.87 -36.76
C VAL A 1023 -44.91 -1.46 -35.35
N LEU A 1024 -45.61 -0.81 -34.42
CA LEU A 1024 -45.94 -1.40 -33.11
C LEU A 1024 -46.74 -2.72 -33.23
N VAL A 1025 -47.68 -2.79 -34.17
CA VAL A 1025 -48.43 -4.02 -34.46
C VAL A 1025 -47.50 -5.08 -35.05
N ASP A 1026 -46.60 -4.69 -35.95
CA ASP A 1026 -45.61 -5.60 -36.55
C ASP A 1026 -44.65 -6.16 -35.49
N LEU A 1027 -44.13 -5.33 -34.57
CA LEU A 1027 -43.29 -5.76 -33.44
C LEU A 1027 -44.00 -6.83 -32.60
N SER A 1028 -45.28 -6.61 -32.29
CA SER A 1028 -46.09 -7.58 -31.52
C SER A 1028 -46.23 -8.92 -32.26
N ASN A 1029 -46.30 -8.89 -33.60
CA ASN A 1029 -46.33 -10.10 -34.43
C ASN A 1029 -44.96 -10.78 -34.51
N PHE A 1030 -43.86 -10.03 -34.60
CA PHE A 1030 -42.51 -10.57 -34.57
C PHE A 1030 -42.19 -11.24 -33.25
N LEU A 1031 -42.63 -10.68 -32.11
CA LEU A 1031 -42.47 -11.29 -30.80
C LEU A 1031 -43.21 -12.64 -30.72
N LYS A 1032 -44.47 -12.69 -31.16
CA LYS A 1032 -45.27 -13.93 -31.22
C LYS A 1032 -44.62 -15.02 -32.08
N LYS A 1033 -43.97 -14.63 -33.18
CA LYS A 1033 -43.26 -15.52 -34.09
C LYS A 1033 -41.82 -15.84 -33.63
N LYS A 1034 -41.37 -15.27 -32.51
CA LYS A 1034 -40.00 -15.40 -31.97
C LYS A 1034 -38.92 -14.86 -32.92
N ASN A 1035 -39.27 -13.92 -33.82
CA ASN A 1035 -38.31 -13.18 -34.64
C ASN A 1035 -37.57 -12.11 -33.82
N ILE A 1036 -38.20 -11.63 -32.76
CA ILE A 1036 -37.57 -10.76 -31.75
C ILE A 1036 -37.78 -11.33 -30.34
N THR A 1037 -36.91 -10.97 -29.40
CA THR A 1037 -37.06 -11.28 -27.98
C THR A 1037 -37.92 -10.22 -27.27
N ILE A 1038 -38.23 -10.44 -25.98
CA ILE A 1038 -39.05 -9.50 -25.21
C ILE A 1038 -38.31 -8.18 -24.94
N GLU A 1039 -36.98 -8.23 -24.83
CA GLU A 1039 -36.08 -7.10 -24.63
C GLU A 1039 -36.15 -6.15 -25.83
N ALA A 1040 -35.95 -6.67 -27.06
CA ALA A 1040 -36.09 -5.88 -28.29
C ALA A 1040 -37.53 -5.33 -28.47
N TYR A 1041 -38.54 -6.09 -28.07
CA TYR A 1041 -39.92 -5.61 -28.13
C TYR A 1041 -40.15 -4.42 -27.20
N ASN A 1042 -39.71 -4.52 -25.95
CA ASN A 1042 -39.92 -3.47 -24.95
C ASN A 1042 -39.16 -2.19 -25.30
N LEU A 1043 -37.89 -2.30 -25.71
CA LEU A 1043 -37.08 -1.16 -26.14
C LEU A 1043 -37.76 -0.39 -27.30
N LEU A 1044 -37.98 -1.08 -28.43
CA LEU A 1044 -38.50 -0.44 -29.64
C LEU A 1044 -39.95 0.02 -29.50
N LYS A 1045 -40.74 -0.64 -28.64
CA LYS A 1045 -42.09 -0.20 -28.32
C LYS A 1045 -42.06 1.16 -27.63
N THR A 1046 -41.25 1.31 -26.59
CA THR A 1046 -41.11 2.57 -25.84
C THR A 1046 -40.68 3.70 -26.76
N ASP A 1047 -39.70 3.45 -27.64
CA ASP A 1047 -39.22 4.48 -28.58
C ASP A 1047 -40.30 4.92 -29.57
N LEU A 1048 -41.06 3.97 -30.13
CA LEU A 1048 -42.16 4.26 -31.06
C LEU A 1048 -43.34 4.94 -30.38
N GLU A 1049 -43.65 4.59 -29.13
CA GLU A 1049 -44.69 5.25 -28.34
C GLU A 1049 -44.31 6.70 -28.04
N TRP A 1050 -43.04 6.97 -27.73
CA TRP A 1050 -42.54 8.35 -27.58
C TRP A 1050 -42.73 9.16 -28.86
N LEU A 1051 -42.35 8.63 -30.03
CA LEU A 1051 -42.53 9.27 -31.35
C LEU A 1051 -44.00 9.53 -31.72
N ILE A 1052 -44.94 8.74 -31.18
CA ILE A 1052 -46.37 8.93 -31.42
C ILE A 1052 -46.93 10.09 -30.58
N ASN A 1053 -46.37 10.28 -29.38
CA ASN A 1053 -46.86 11.24 -28.41
C ASN A 1053 -46.22 12.63 -28.56
N HIS A 1054 -45.01 12.69 -29.10
CA HIS A 1054 -44.29 13.91 -29.47
C HIS A 1054 -44.42 14.19 -30.97
#